data_AF-A0A6P6YJ12-F1
#
_entry.id   AF-A0A6P6YJ12-F1
#
_cell.length_a   1.000
_cell.length_b   1.000
_cell.length_c   1.000
_cell.angle_alpha   90.00
_cell.angle_beta   90.00
_cell.angle_gamma   90.00
#
_symmetry.space_group_name_H-M   'P 1'
#
loop_
_entity.id
_entity.type
_entity.pdbx_description
1 polymer ?
#
loop_
_entity_poly.entity_id
_entity_poly.type
_entity_poly.pdbx_seq_one_letter_code
_entity_poly.pdbx_strand_id
1 'polypeptide(L)'
;MPENKKQTFHDIQVNDDDVPDFEKLFILDPYLRAHKLEIQRRYSEFQKLLSNIDKAEGIEKFIHSYREFGVHVLSDNSIRCLEWAPGAQAVYLRGDFNNWQQTSYPFKKLDFGKWELIIPPSNDGSPIIKHLSKIKLVIKTFSGELVDRLDPWASYVVQPPKSSGSVTYDHVFWNPTDKYVLKEKKPDKPRALRIYESHVGIASSEYKVASYREFADNLIPRIKKQGYNAIQLMAIMEHAYYASFGYQVTSFFATSSRYGTPDDLKYLIDIAHKNNIYVLLDVVHSHASKNVLDGLNQFDGTNSCFFHGNDRGNHDLWDSRLFDYTNWEVLRFLLSNLMWYLEEYGFDGFRFDGVTSMLYHSHGLGHGFSGDYNEYFGLNTNTEAFNYLQLANYVVHKFHPNSITIAEDVSGMPALCRPSEHGGGGFDYRLGMAIPDMWIKLLKESTDDEWNMGHIVHTLTNRRWQEGTVAYAESHDQALVGDKTIAFWLMDAEMYSFMSKLTPSTPVIDRGIALHKLIRLITHALGGEAWLNFMGNEFGHPEWLDFPREGNGDSYHYARRQYNLADDDLLRYSFLNKFDRAMNECEEKYHWLSMDDSGYVSCRHETDKIIVFERCGLLFVFNFHPTKSFADYRVGIDKPGVYRLVLNTDDPEFGGHSLLDSNVEYITQPYGYSGRRNSLMVYIPSRVAIVLAKIRD
;
A
#
# COMPACT_ATOMS: atom_id res chain seq x y z
N MET A 1 28.66 -19.60 23.68
CA MET A 1 27.51 -19.59 24.60
C MET A 1 27.42 -18.22 25.26
N PRO A 2 26.43 -17.43 24.85
CA PRO A 2 25.58 -16.72 25.79
C PRO A 2 24.12 -17.10 25.57
N GLU A 3 23.36 -17.14 26.66
CA GLU A 3 22.00 -17.66 26.76
C GLU A 3 21.00 -16.84 25.93
N ASN A 4 20.42 -17.48 24.92
CA ASN A 4 19.20 -17.02 24.26
C ASN A 4 18.08 -16.96 25.29
N LYS A 5 17.67 -15.75 25.68
CA LYS A 5 16.37 -15.53 26.32
C LYS A 5 15.28 -15.86 25.30
N LYS A 6 14.82 -17.12 25.30
CA LYS A 6 13.50 -17.49 24.80
C LYS A 6 12.49 -16.64 25.57
N GLN A 7 11.87 -15.70 24.88
CA GLN A 7 10.67 -15.04 25.37
C GLN A 7 9.56 -16.11 25.32
N THR A 8 9.38 -16.82 26.43
CA THR A 8 8.28 -17.77 26.60
C THR A 8 7.00 -16.96 26.73
N PHE A 9 6.23 -16.91 25.63
CA PHE A 9 4.87 -16.39 25.63
C PHE A 9 4.00 -17.39 26.40
N HIS A 10 3.44 -16.94 27.52
CA HIS A 10 2.52 -17.74 28.32
C HIS A 10 1.13 -17.77 27.69
N ASP A 11 0.48 -18.93 27.82
CA ASP A 11 -0.88 -19.31 27.44
C ASP A 11 -1.88 -18.14 27.33
N ILE A 12 -2.29 -17.82 26.09
CA ILE A 12 -3.46 -16.99 25.81
C ILE A 12 -4.59 -17.95 25.42
N GLN A 13 -5.47 -18.23 26.37
CA GLN A 13 -6.73 -18.94 26.10
C GLN A 13 -7.58 -18.11 25.14
N VAL A 14 -8.05 -18.73 24.05
CA VAL A 14 -9.17 -18.23 23.26
C VAL A 14 -10.41 -18.29 24.15
N ASN A 15 -10.90 -17.15 24.63
CA ASN A 15 -12.18 -17.09 25.33
C ASN A 15 -13.29 -17.39 24.32
N ASP A 16 -13.92 -18.56 24.44
CA ASP A 16 -15.12 -18.96 23.70
C ASP A 16 -16.37 -18.11 24.06
N ASP A 17 -16.25 -17.13 24.96
CA ASP A 17 -17.35 -16.37 25.57
C ASP A 17 -17.44 -14.87 25.17
N ASP A 18 -16.57 -14.35 24.31
CA ASP A 18 -16.73 -12.97 23.82
C ASP A 18 -17.85 -12.90 22.79
N VAL A 19 -19.08 -12.65 23.28
CA VAL A 19 -20.21 -12.28 22.44
C VAL A 19 -19.79 -11.05 21.62
N PRO A 20 -19.71 -11.14 20.28
CA PRO A 20 -19.35 -10.01 19.44
C PRO A 20 -20.27 -8.83 19.73
N ASP A 21 -19.68 -7.67 20.00
CA ASP A 21 -20.41 -6.43 20.27
C ASP A 21 -20.89 -5.80 18.95
N PHE A 22 -21.75 -6.53 18.23
CA PHE A 22 -22.37 -6.06 17.00
C PHE A 22 -23.18 -4.77 17.22
N GLU A 23 -23.67 -4.55 18.44
CA GLU A 23 -24.43 -3.35 18.75
C GLU A 23 -23.56 -2.09 18.65
N LYS A 24 -22.26 -2.13 18.99
CA LYS A 24 -21.34 -1.01 18.66
C LYS A 24 -21.35 -0.69 17.16
N LEU A 25 -21.30 -1.70 16.30
CA LEU A 25 -21.33 -1.50 14.86
C LEU A 25 -22.68 -0.91 14.40
N PHE A 26 -23.80 -1.44 14.91
CA PHE A 26 -25.14 -0.98 14.55
C PHE A 26 -25.56 0.37 15.16
N ILE A 27 -24.90 0.80 16.24
CA ILE A 27 -25.07 2.14 16.81
C ILE A 27 -24.34 3.16 15.95
N LEU A 28 -23.12 2.83 15.49
CA LEU A 28 -22.35 3.69 14.60
C LEU A 28 -23.00 3.83 13.23
N ASP A 29 -23.52 2.72 12.69
CA ASP A 29 -24.24 2.70 11.44
C ASP A 29 -25.54 1.89 11.53
N PRO A 30 -26.68 2.56 11.77
CA PRO A 30 -27.99 1.92 11.87
C PRO A 30 -28.46 1.22 10.59
N TYR A 31 -27.94 1.58 9.40
CA TYR A 31 -28.37 0.96 8.14
C TYR A 31 -27.94 -0.51 8.05
N LEU A 32 -26.85 -0.88 8.73
CA LEU A 32 -26.40 -2.27 8.84
C LEU A 32 -27.41 -3.18 9.56
N ARG A 33 -28.36 -2.64 10.34
CA ARG A 33 -29.37 -3.45 11.03
C ARG A 33 -30.25 -4.24 10.05
N ALA A 34 -30.51 -3.70 8.86
CA ALA A 34 -31.26 -4.41 7.82
C ALA A 34 -30.52 -5.68 7.33
N HIS A 35 -29.19 -5.71 7.48
CA HIS A 35 -28.31 -6.80 7.07
C HIS A 35 -27.73 -7.59 8.26
N LYS A 36 -28.31 -7.41 9.46
CA LYS A 36 -27.81 -8.04 10.70
C LYS A 36 -27.63 -9.54 10.58
N LEU A 37 -28.58 -10.25 9.99
CA LEU A 37 -28.51 -11.71 9.84
C LEU A 37 -27.32 -12.14 8.97
N GLU A 38 -27.03 -11.39 7.91
CA GLU A 38 -25.90 -11.68 7.01
C GLU A 38 -24.56 -11.39 7.71
N ILE A 39 -24.45 -10.26 8.42
CA ILE A 39 -23.25 -9.92 9.21
C ILE A 39 -22.99 -10.98 10.29
N GLN A 40 -24.04 -11.40 11.01
CA GLN A 40 -23.95 -12.46 12.02
C GLN A 40 -23.57 -13.81 11.42
N ARG A 41 -24.10 -14.14 10.24
CA ARG A 41 -23.73 -15.36 9.51
C ARG A 41 -22.25 -15.34 9.14
N ARG A 42 -21.75 -14.26 8.51
CA ARG A 42 -20.33 -14.12 8.13
C ARG A 42 -19.41 -14.26 9.33
N TYR A 43 -19.71 -13.55 10.42
CA TYR A 43 -18.94 -13.63 11.65
C TYR A 43 -18.96 -15.05 12.26
N SER A 44 -20.09 -15.75 12.21
CA SER A 44 -20.16 -17.16 12.66
C SER A 44 -19.25 -18.07 11.83
N GLU A 45 -19.18 -17.87 10.51
CA GLU A 45 -18.27 -18.62 9.64
C GLU A 45 -16.79 -18.31 9.95
N PHE A 46 -16.45 -17.05 10.21
CA PHE A 46 -15.11 -16.67 10.69
C PHE A 46 -14.75 -17.33 12.02
N GLN A 47 -15.65 -17.29 13.02
CA GLN A 47 -15.43 -17.92 14.31
C GLN A 47 -15.26 -19.44 14.19
N LYS A 48 -16.08 -20.09 13.37
CA LYS A 48 -15.92 -21.52 13.06
C LYS A 48 -14.56 -21.80 12.43
N LEU A 49 -14.12 -20.97 11.48
CA LEU A 49 -12.83 -21.13 10.83
C LEU A 49 -11.68 -21.02 11.83
N LEU A 50 -11.67 -19.97 12.65
CA LEU A 50 -10.67 -19.76 13.70
C LEU A 50 -10.66 -20.93 14.72
N SER A 51 -11.84 -21.32 15.21
CA SER A 51 -11.99 -22.43 16.16
C SER A 51 -11.50 -23.76 15.58
N ASN A 52 -11.79 -24.02 14.31
CA ASN A 52 -11.31 -25.23 13.63
C ASN A 52 -9.79 -25.23 13.52
N ILE A 53 -9.17 -24.09 13.14
CA ILE A 53 -7.70 -23.99 13.02
C ILE A 53 -7.05 -24.24 14.38
N ASP A 54 -7.59 -23.61 15.42
CA ASP A 54 -7.03 -23.73 16.76
C ASP A 54 -7.14 -25.17 17.31
N LYS A 55 -8.29 -25.83 17.09
CA LYS A 55 -8.49 -27.24 17.48
C LYS A 55 -7.63 -28.23 16.70
N ALA A 56 -7.35 -27.96 15.43
CA ALA A 56 -6.61 -28.88 14.57
C ALA A 56 -5.10 -28.83 14.84
N GLU A 57 -4.52 -27.64 14.97
CA GLU A 57 -3.08 -27.47 15.09
C GLU A 57 -2.61 -26.26 15.91
N GLY A 58 -3.54 -25.40 16.36
CA GLY A 58 -3.23 -24.13 17.02
C GLY A 58 -2.98 -22.99 16.04
N ILE A 59 -3.60 -21.83 16.24
CA ILE A 59 -3.49 -20.70 15.30
C ILE A 59 -2.04 -20.21 15.12
N GLU A 60 -1.25 -20.21 16.20
CA GLU A 60 0.15 -19.81 16.14
C GLU A 60 0.97 -20.76 15.26
N LYS A 61 0.81 -22.07 15.40
CA LYS A 61 1.51 -23.02 14.53
C LYS A 61 1.07 -22.88 13.08
N PHE A 62 -0.23 -22.67 12.85
CA PHE A 62 -0.81 -22.51 11.52
C PHE A 62 -0.18 -21.37 10.72
N ILE A 63 -0.08 -20.19 11.33
CA ILE A 63 0.45 -18.98 10.68
C ILE A 63 1.99 -18.97 10.58
N HIS A 64 2.69 -19.90 11.22
CA HIS A 64 4.15 -20.04 11.11
C HIS A 64 4.56 -21.25 10.25
N SER A 65 3.67 -21.73 9.38
CA SER A 65 3.92 -22.94 8.58
C SER A 65 5.09 -22.77 7.59
N TYR A 66 5.50 -21.54 7.27
CA TYR A 66 6.70 -21.25 6.50
C TYR A 66 8.00 -21.77 7.18
N ARG A 67 7.96 -22.06 8.49
CA ARG A 67 9.08 -22.69 9.24
C ARG A 67 9.18 -24.21 8.99
N GLU A 68 8.15 -24.80 8.39
CA GLU A 68 8.07 -26.24 8.09
C GLU A 68 8.02 -26.54 6.59
N PHE A 69 7.22 -25.79 5.83
CA PHE A 69 7.04 -25.92 4.39
C PHE A 69 8.17 -25.27 3.59
N GLY A 70 8.42 -25.81 2.39
CA GLY A 70 9.56 -25.46 1.55
C GLY A 70 10.83 -26.20 1.95
N VAL A 71 12.00 -25.64 1.63
CA VAL A 71 13.31 -26.28 1.82
C VAL A 71 14.07 -25.69 3.01
N HIS A 72 14.30 -26.49 4.06
CA HIS A 72 14.92 -26.07 5.33
C HIS A 72 16.16 -26.89 5.68
N VAL A 73 17.22 -26.22 6.14
CA VAL A 73 18.37 -26.88 6.77
C VAL A 73 18.07 -27.11 8.26
N LEU A 74 18.15 -28.35 8.70
CA LEU A 74 17.97 -28.75 10.10
C LEU A 74 19.26 -28.57 10.90
N SER A 75 19.17 -28.69 12.23
CA SER A 75 20.31 -28.49 13.14
C SER A 75 21.46 -29.50 12.95
N ASP A 76 21.18 -30.65 12.33
CA ASP A 76 22.18 -31.69 11.98
C ASP A 76 22.70 -31.55 10.53
N ASN A 77 22.44 -30.41 9.88
CA ASN A 77 22.75 -30.12 8.47
C ASN A 77 22.04 -31.02 7.44
N SER A 78 21.09 -31.86 7.86
CA SER A 78 20.16 -32.48 6.92
C SER A 78 19.22 -31.42 6.33
N ILE A 79 18.67 -31.71 5.15
CA ILE A 79 17.71 -30.84 4.48
C ILE A 79 16.34 -31.50 4.53
N ARG A 80 15.36 -30.80 5.10
CA ARG A 80 13.95 -31.18 5.06
C ARG A 80 13.25 -30.38 3.98
N CYS A 81 12.48 -31.06 3.14
CA CYS A 81 11.58 -30.45 2.19
C CYS A 81 10.15 -30.90 2.51
N LEU A 82 9.20 -29.96 2.56
CA LEU A 82 7.78 -30.27 2.77
C LEU A 82 6.92 -29.45 1.80
N GLU A 83 6.11 -30.15 1.01
CA GLU A 83 5.26 -29.55 -0.02
C GLU A 83 3.81 -30.01 0.07
N TRP A 84 2.89 -29.21 -0.45
CA TRP A 84 1.49 -29.58 -0.64
C TRP A 84 1.15 -29.65 -2.13
N ALA A 85 1.01 -30.88 -2.65
CA ALA A 85 0.75 -31.15 -4.05
C ALA A 85 -0.24 -32.33 -4.17
N PRO A 86 -1.53 -32.12 -3.86
CA PRO A 86 -2.50 -33.20 -3.72
C PRO A 86 -2.78 -33.94 -5.05
N GLY A 87 -2.72 -33.24 -6.19
CA GLY A 87 -2.91 -33.79 -7.53
C GLY A 87 -1.68 -34.53 -8.10
N ALA A 88 -0.53 -34.46 -7.43
CA ALA A 88 0.69 -35.12 -7.89
C ALA A 88 0.63 -36.64 -7.68
N GLN A 89 1.16 -37.40 -8.65
CA GLN A 89 1.40 -38.83 -8.51
C GLN A 89 2.69 -39.13 -7.76
N ALA A 90 3.69 -38.27 -7.92
CA ALA A 90 4.98 -38.31 -7.24
C ALA A 90 5.62 -36.92 -7.27
N VAL A 91 6.45 -36.64 -6.26
CA VAL A 91 7.23 -35.40 -6.16
C VAL A 91 8.70 -35.77 -5.96
N TYR A 92 9.60 -35.04 -6.62
CA TYR A 92 11.05 -35.22 -6.49
C TYR A 92 11.75 -33.87 -6.37
N LEU A 93 12.98 -33.87 -5.84
CA LEU A 93 13.87 -32.71 -5.86
C LEU A 93 15.00 -32.94 -6.87
N ARG A 94 15.33 -31.90 -7.64
CA ARG A 94 16.52 -31.87 -8.50
C ARG A 94 17.19 -30.50 -8.43
N GLY A 95 18.45 -30.44 -8.86
CA GLY A 95 19.18 -29.19 -8.94
C GLY A 95 20.65 -29.41 -9.25
N ASP A 96 21.46 -28.38 -9.02
CA ASP A 96 22.91 -28.47 -9.25
C ASP A 96 23.55 -29.58 -8.41
N PHE A 97 23.06 -29.80 -7.18
CA PHE A 97 23.58 -30.79 -6.23
C PHE A 97 23.47 -32.25 -6.70
N ASN A 98 22.61 -32.54 -7.68
CA ASN A 98 22.39 -33.90 -8.18
C ASN A 98 22.59 -34.02 -9.69
N ASN A 99 23.32 -33.09 -10.31
CA ASN A 99 23.50 -33.00 -11.76
C ASN A 99 22.16 -32.99 -12.51
N TRP A 100 21.15 -32.33 -11.94
CA TRP A 100 19.83 -32.17 -12.54
C TRP A 100 19.09 -33.48 -12.87
N GLN A 101 19.43 -34.60 -12.22
CA GLN A 101 18.69 -35.86 -12.34
C GLN A 101 17.27 -35.70 -11.77
N GLN A 102 16.25 -36.09 -12.53
CA GLN A 102 14.86 -35.76 -12.19
C GLN A 102 14.28 -36.56 -11.03
N THR A 103 14.72 -37.81 -10.84
CA THR A 103 14.01 -38.77 -9.96
C THR A 103 14.87 -39.31 -8.80
N SER A 104 16.09 -38.80 -8.62
CA SER A 104 17.04 -39.36 -7.64
C SER A 104 16.68 -39.07 -6.18
N TYR A 105 15.88 -38.04 -5.91
CA TYR A 105 15.43 -37.66 -4.57
C TYR A 105 13.90 -37.63 -4.49
N PRO A 106 13.24 -38.80 -4.35
CA PRO A 106 11.79 -38.90 -4.26
C PRO A 106 11.27 -38.48 -2.88
N PHE A 107 10.21 -37.68 -2.86
CA PHE A 107 9.47 -37.37 -1.64
C PHE A 107 8.58 -38.55 -1.24
N LYS A 108 8.42 -38.74 0.06
CA LYS A 108 7.43 -39.62 0.66
C LYS A 108 6.08 -38.90 0.69
N LYS A 109 5.05 -39.53 0.11
CA LYS A 109 3.67 -39.06 0.24
C LYS A 109 3.21 -39.18 1.69
N LEU A 110 2.64 -38.12 2.21
CA LEU A 110 1.98 -38.05 3.51
C LEU A 110 0.46 -37.93 3.32
N ASP A 111 -0.26 -37.90 4.44
CA ASP A 111 -1.69 -37.64 4.42
C ASP A 111 -2.01 -36.22 3.88
N PHE A 112 -3.26 -36.02 3.49
CA PHE A 112 -3.78 -34.73 3.00
C PHE A 112 -3.04 -34.15 1.78
N GLY A 113 -2.37 -35.00 1.00
CA GLY A 113 -1.66 -34.58 -0.23
C GLY A 113 -0.35 -33.84 0.03
N LYS A 114 0.19 -33.94 1.26
CA LYS A 114 1.51 -33.42 1.60
C LYS A 114 2.61 -34.40 1.18
N TRP A 115 3.81 -33.88 0.95
CA TRP A 115 4.97 -34.64 0.50
C TRP A 115 6.19 -34.21 1.30
N GLU A 116 6.94 -35.16 1.87
CA GLU A 116 8.13 -34.87 2.66
C GLU A 116 9.36 -35.59 2.12
N LEU A 117 10.50 -34.89 2.11
CA LEU A 117 11.81 -35.45 1.82
C LEU A 117 12.79 -35.01 2.91
N ILE A 118 13.59 -35.94 3.42
CA ILE A 118 14.72 -35.65 4.30
C ILE A 118 15.99 -36.14 3.61
N ILE A 119 16.91 -35.23 3.32
CA ILE A 119 18.19 -35.52 2.70
C ILE A 119 19.28 -35.44 3.77
N PRO A 120 20.03 -36.52 4.04
CA PRO A 120 21.10 -36.49 5.02
C PRO A 120 22.20 -35.50 4.60
N PRO A 121 23.01 -35.00 5.55
CA PRO A 121 24.15 -34.15 5.23
C PRO A 121 25.16 -34.89 4.33
N SER A 122 26.00 -34.11 3.65
CA SER A 122 27.12 -34.62 2.87
C SER A 122 28.14 -35.37 3.75
N ASN A 123 29.03 -36.13 3.14
CA ASN A 123 30.08 -36.88 3.86
C ASN A 123 31.01 -35.98 4.72
N ASP A 124 31.12 -34.69 4.39
CA ASP A 124 31.88 -33.70 5.16
C ASP A 124 31.06 -33.03 6.29
N GLY A 125 29.80 -33.45 6.48
CA GLY A 125 28.88 -32.92 7.48
C GLY A 125 28.16 -31.63 7.07
N SER A 126 28.39 -31.10 5.87
CA SER A 126 27.73 -29.89 5.36
C SER A 126 26.38 -30.19 4.67
N PRO A 127 25.47 -29.20 4.56
CA PRO A 127 24.25 -29.37 3.76
C PRO A 127 24.58 -29.70 2.31
N ILE A 128 23.92 -30.72 1.75
CA ILE A 128 24.19 -31.18 0.38
C ILE A 128 23.83 -30.16 -0.70
N ILE A 129 22.82 -29.32 -0.45
CA ILE A 129 22.44 -28.21 -1.31
C ILE A 129 23.20 -26.98 -0.82
N LYS A 130 24.09 -26.46 -1.66
CA LYS A 130 24.92 -25.29 -1.32
C LYS A 130 24.12 -24.01 -1.48
N HIS A 131 24.41 -23.02 -0.64
CA HIS A 131 23.88 -21.67 -0.82
C HIS A 131 24.13 -21.17 -2.25
N LEU A 132 23.14 -20.50 -2.85
CA LEU A 132 23.13 -20.00 -4.23
C LEU A 132 23.15 -21.09 -5.32
N SER A 133 22.99 -22.36 -4.96
CA SER A 133 22.73 -23.41 -5.96
C SER A 133 21.26 -23.42 -6.38
N LYS A 134 21.01 -23.84 -7.62
CA LYS A 134 19.68 -23.89 -8.20
C LYS A 134 19.01 -25.21 -7.87
N ILE A 135 17.71 -25.15 -7.58
CA ILE A 135 16.85 -26.31 -7.33
C ILE A 135 15.51 -26.17 -8.04
N LYS A 136 14.86 -27.30 -8.32
CA LYS A 136 13.46 -27.37 -8.80
C LYS A 136 12.77 -28.59 -8.18
N LEU A 137 11.47 -28.44 -7.97
CA LEU A 137 10.59 -29.57 -7.71
C LEU A 137 10.23 -30.23 -9.05
N VAL A 138 10.21 -31.56 -9.08
CA VAL A 138 9.70 -32.32 -10.21
C VAL A 138 8.37 -32.93 -9.80
N ILE A 139 7.31 -32.55 -10.48
CA ILE A 139 5.97 -33.06 -10.26
C ILE A 139 5.65 -34.09 -11.33
N LYS A 140 5.31 -35.30 -10.92
CA LYS A 140 4.68 -36.28 -11.81
C LYS A 140 3.18 -36.00 -11.84
N THR A 141 2.71 -35.43 -12.94
CA THR A 141 1.30 -35.06 -13.11
C THR A 141 0.40 -36.30 -13.23
N PHE A 142 -0.92 -36.11 -13.21
CA PHE A 142 -1.87 -37.20 -13.41
C PHE A 142 -1.74 -37.88 -14.78
N SER A 143 -1.32 -37.14 -15.83
CA SER A 143 -1.05 -37.71 -17.15
C SER A 143 0.25 -38.52 -17.21
N GLY A 144 1.04 -38.52 -16.13
CA GLY A 144 2.31 -39.23 -16.03
C GLY A 144 3.52 -38.44 -16.50
N GLU A 145 3.34 -37.18 -16.92
CA GLU A 145 4.42 -36.28 -17.32
C GLU A 145 5.23 -35.82 -16.11
N LEU A 146 6.54 -35.65 -16.28
CA LEU A 146 7.43 -35.03 -15.29
C LEU A 146 7.64 -33.56 -15.64
N VAL A 147 7.13 -32.67 -14.81
CA VAL A 147 7.23 -31.21 -15.02
C VAL A 147 8.02 -30.56 -13.90
N ASP A 148 8.87 -29.60 -14.26
CA ASP A 148 9.59 -28.80 -13.27
C ASP A 148 8.69 -27.67 -12.74
N ARG A 149 8.79 -27.39 -11.44
CA ARG A 149 8.13 -26.29 -10.75
C ARG A 149 9.08 -25.62 -9.77
N LEU A 150 8.82 -24.34 -9.49
CA LEU A 150 9.41 -23.67 -8.34
C LEU A 150 8.65 -24.08 -7.07
N ASP A 151 9.34 -24.01 -5.94
CA ASP A 151 8.74 -24.23 -4.62
C ASP A 151 7.79 -23.05 -4.31
N PRO A 152 6.50 -23.27 -3.96
CA PRO A 152 5.58 -22.21 -3.56
C PRO A 152 6.09 -21.36 -2.39
N TRP A 153 6.94 -21.93 -1.55
CA TRP A 153 7.55 -21.35 -0.36
C TRP A 153 8.98 -20.87 -0.60
N ALA A 154 9.44 -20.83 -1.86
CA ALA A 154 10.76 -20.32 -2.21
C ALA A 154 10.97 -18.90 -1.67
N SER A 155 12.05 -18.69 -0.93
CA SER A 155 12.45 -17.39 -0.39
C SER A 155 13.26 -16.55 -1.37
N TYR A 156 13.81 -17.18 -2.41
CA TYR A 156 14.58 -16.48 -3.44
C TYR A 156 14.53 -17.20 -4.79
N VAL A 157 14.11 -16.49 -5.82
CA VAL A 157 14.12 -16.96 -7.20
C VAL A 157 14.78 -15.90 -8.07
N VAL A 158 15.51 -16.29 -9.10
CA VAL A 158 16.31 -15.35 -9.90
C VAL A 158 16.09 -15.61 -11.39
N GLN A 159 15.94 -14.54 -12.17
CA GLN A 159 15.92 -14.66 -13.63
C GLN A 159 17.31 -15.08 -14.13
N PRO A 160 17.42 -16.10 -14.98
CA PRO A 160 18.70 -16.50 -15.51
C PRO A 160 19.31 -15.39 -16.39
N PRO A 161 20.64 -15.34 -16.56
CA PRO A 161 21.28 -14.33 -17.40
C PRO A 161 20.72 -14.33 -18.82
N LYS A 162 20.66 -13.15 -19.46
CA LYS A 162 20.18 -13.01 -20.85
C LYS A 162 20.88 -13.96 -21.84
N SER A 163 22.15 -14.29 -21.59
CA SER A 163 22.93 -15.25 -22.38
C SER A 163 22.40 -16.68 -22.37
N SER A 164 21.55 -17.04 -21.39
CA SER A 164 20.93 -18.36 -21.31
C SER A 164 19.78 -18.55 -22.30
N GLY A 165 19.23 -17.46 -22.85
CA GLY A 165 18.05 -17.48 -23.72
C GLY A 165 16.74 -17.88 -23.02
N SER A 166 16.76 -18.16 -21.71
CA SER A 166 15.57 -18.44 -20.91
C SER A 166 15.08 -17.16 -20.22
N VAL A 167 13.77 -16.99 -20.14
CA VAL A 167 13.13 -15.95 -19.33
C VAL A 167 12.51 -16.49 -18.04
N THR A 168 12.42 -17.83 -17.92
CA THR A 168 11.86 -18.54 -16.76
C THR A 168 12.81 -18.48 -15.59
N TYR A 169 12.29 -18.09 -14.43
CA TYR A 169 13.07 -17.99 -13.19
C TYR A 169 13.51 -19.36 -12.65
N ASP A 170 14.60 -19.35 -11.90
CA ASP A 170 15.12 -20.50 -11.15
C ASP A 170 14.99 -20.26 -9.65
N HIS A 171 14.59 -21.28 -8.88
CA HIS A 171 14.66 -21.24 -7.41
C HIS A 171 16.12 -21.39 -7.00
N VAL A 172 16.63 -20.36 -6.32
CA VAL A 172 18.00 -20.28 -5.83
C VAL A 172 17.99 -20.52 -4.33
N PHE A 173 18.67 -21.56 -3.87
CA PHE A 173 18.66 -21.95 -2.47
C PHE A 173 19.31 -20.88 -1.58
N TRP A 174 18.49 -20.19 -0.78
CA TRP A 174 18.91 -19.10 0.09
C TRP A 174 19.17 -19.61 1.52
N ASN A 175 20.43 -19.90 1.82
CA ASN A 175 20.88 -20.28 3.16
C ASN A 175 22.30 -19.72 3.41
N PRO A 176 22.44 -18.38 3.50
CA PRO A 176 23.74 -17.77 3.78
C PRO A 176 24.27 -18.23 5.14
N THR A 177 25.60 -18.37 5.24
CA THR A 177 26.27 -18.74 6.51
C THR A 177 26.10 -17.63 7.55
N ASP A 178 26.28 -16.38 7.13
CA ASP A 178 26.08 -15.19 7.95
C ASP A 178 24.71 -14.58 7.63
N LYS A 179 23.66 -15.05 8.31
CA LYS A 179 22.29 -14.54 8.12
C LYS A 179 22.19 -13.10 8.64
N TYR A 180 21.59 -12.21 7.84
CA TYR A 180 21.28 -10.86 8.33
C TYR A 180 20.23 -10.92 9.44
N VAL A 181 20.55 -10.29 10.57
CA VAL A 181 19.66 -10.10 11.72
C VAL A 181 19.30 -8.62 11.78
N LEU A 182 18.00 -8.32 11.80
CA LEU A 182 17.49 -6.94 11.98
C LEU A 182 18.08 -6.35 13.26
N LYS A 183 18.66 -5.16 13.13
CA LYS A 183 19.42 -4.49 14.20
C LYS A 183 18.58 -3.43 14.90
N GLU A 184 17.66 -2.82 14.17
CA GLU A 184 16.89 -1.69 14.63
C GLU A 184 15.56 -2.16 15.23
N LYS A 185 15.08 -1.43 16.25
CA LYS A 185 13.75 -1.68 16.80
C LYS A 185 12.71 -1.08 15.87
N LYS A 186 11.57 -1.76 15.69
CA LYS A 186 10.40 -1.17 15.04
C LYS A 186 10.04 0.19 15.68
N PRO A 187 9.74 1.22 14.87
CA PRO A 187 9.27 2.51 15.36
C PRO A 187 7.94 2.37 16.13
N ASP A 188 7.59 3.37 16.94
CA ASP A 188 6.30 3.41 17.62
C ASP A 188 5.17 3.78 16.63
N LYS A 189 3.97 3.22 16.83
CA LYS A 189 2.81 3.45 15.93
C LYS A 189 2.54 4.94 15.76
N PRO A 190 2.60 5.48 14.52
CA PRO A 190 2.38 6.90 14.30
C PRO A 190 0.92 7.25 14.60
N ARG A 191 0.69 8.45 15.13
CA ARG A 191 -0.65 8.96 15.42
C ARG A 191 -1.52 9.06 14.15
N ALA A 192 -0.90 9.49 13.06
CA ALA A 192 -1.49 9.53 11.73
C ALA A 192 -0.40 9.21 10.70
N LEU A 193 -0.79 8.57 9.60
CA LEU A 193 0.13 8.17 8.56
C LEU A 193 0.33 9.28 7.53
N ARG A 194 1.60 9.57 7.23
CA ARG A 194 2.05 10.32 6.06
C ARG A 194 2.94 9.38 5.26
N ILE A 195 2.33 8.76 4.26
CA ILE A 195 2.83 7.62 3.51
C ILE A 195 3.52 8.11 2.23
N TYR A 196 4.74 7.64 2.01
CA TYR A 196 5.45 7.83 0.76
C TYR A 196 5.44 6.52 -0.02
N GLU A 197 4.52 6.40 -1.00
CA GLU A 197 4.36 5.23 -1.85
C GLU A 197 5.52 5.12 -2.84
N SER A 198 6.15 3.95 -2.86
CA SER A 198 7.48 3.76 -3.46
C SER A 198 7.62 2.43 -4.18
N HIS A 199 8.36 2.46 -5.28
CA HIS A 199 8.82 1.28 -6.01
C HIS A 199 10.33 1.31 -6.15
N VAL A 200 11.01 0.29 -5.62
CA VAL A 200 12.48 0.26 -5.52
C VAL A 200 13.15 0.38 -6.88
N GLY A 201 12.71 -0.41 -7.86
CA GLY A 201 13.39 -0.49 -9.15
C GLY A 201 13.41 0.80 -9.98
N ILE A 202 12.54 1.79 -9.70
CA ILE A 202 12.47 3.06 -10.44
C ILE A 202 12.99 4.24 -9.61
N ALA A 203 13.58 3.97 -8.44
CA ALA A 203 14.02 4.97 -7.46
C ALA A 203 15.34 5.67 -7.80
N SER A 204 15.89 5.44 -8.99
CA SER A 204 17.10 6.11 -9.49
C SER A 204 16.78 7.01 -10.67
N SER A 205 17.66 7.96 -10.95
CA SER A 205 17.62 8.77 -12.19
C SER A 205 18.24 8.06 -13.39
N GLU A 206 18.94 6.94 -13.16
CA GLU A 206 19.57 6.12 -14.19
C GLU A 206 18.54 5.24 -14.94
N TYR A 207 18.85 4.90 -16.19
CA TYR A 207 18.02 4.01 -17.03
C TYR A 207 18.25 2.52 -16.70
N LYS A 208 18.04 2.15 -15.44
CA LYS A 208 18.25 0.79 -14.92
C LYS A 208 17.24 0.46 -13.83
N VAL A 209 17.18 -0.81 -13.46
CA VAL A 209 16.54 -1.22 -12.21
C VAL A 209 17.44 -0.81 -11.03
N ALA A 210 16.94 0.05 -10.16
CA ALA A 210 17.61 0.41 -8.90
C ALA A 210 17.51 -0.69 -7.84
N SER A 211 18.47 -0.71 -6.93
CA SER A 211 18.61 -1.74 -5.89
C SER A 211 18.03 -1.34 -4.54
N TYR A 212 17.78 -2.33 -3.67
CA TYR A 212 17.38 -2.12 -2.28
C TYR A 212 18.38 -1.25 -1.52
N ARG A 213 19.68 -1.45 -1.73
CA ARG A 213 20.72 -0.64 -1.07
C ARG A 213 20.71 0.81 -1.56
N GLU A 214 20.59 1.03 -2.87
CA GLU A 214 20.48 2.40 -3.42
C GLU A 214 19.25 3.12 -2.87
N PHE A 215 18.11 2.42 -2.74
CA PHE A 215 16.91 2.97 -2.13
C PHE A 215 17.12 3.32 -0.65
N ALA A 216 17.70 2.38 0.11
CA ALA A 216 17.94 2.54 1.53
C ALA A 216 18.88 3.72 1.82
N ASP A 217 20.00 3.80 1.09
CA ASP A 217 21.04 4.78 1.37
C ASP A 217 20.70 6.17 0.84
N ASN A 218 19.97 6.27 -0.28
CA ASN A 218 19.71 7.56 -0.94
C ASN A 218 18.29 8.08 -0.73
N LEU A 219 17.27 7.22 -0.83
CA LEU A 219 15.87 7.67 -0.84
C LEU A 219 15.27 7.77 0.56
N ILE A 220 15.55 6.83 1.46
CA ILE A 220 15.00 6.89 2.84
C ILE A 220 15.37 8.20 3.55
N PRO A 221 16.63 8.70 3.50
CA PRO A 221 16.96 10.00 4.09
C PRO A 221 16.20 11.17 3.46
N ARG A 222 15.94 11.13 2.14
CA ARG A 222 15.11 12.12 1.44
C ARG A 222 13.66 12.06 1.92
N ILE A 223 13.08 10.87 2.01
CA ILE A 223 11.70 10.66 2.51
C ILE A 223 11.56 11.21 3.92
N LYS A 224 12.51 10.88 4.81
CA LYS A 224 12.54 11.41 6.18
C LYS A 224 12.58 12.94 6.20
N LYS A 225 13.46 13.53 5.39
CA LYS A 225 13.63 14.99 5.28
C LYS A 225 12.36 15.69 4.75
N GLN A 226 11.54 15.02 3.96
CA GLN A 226 10.26 15.55 3.48
C GLN A 226 9.13 15.46 4.51
N GLY A 227 9.37 14.88 5.70
CA GLY A 227 8.40 14.84 6.79
C GLY A 227 7.44 13.63 6.76
N TYR A 228 7.60 12.71 5.82
CA TYR A 228 6.88 11.44 5.81
C TYR A 228 7.34 10.56 6.98
N ASN A 229 6.40 9.78 7.52
CA ASN A 229 6.64 8.87 8.64
C ASN A 229 6.38 7.39 8.28
N ALA A 230 5.91 7.12 7.06
CA ALA A 230 5.71 5.78 6.55
C ALA A 230 6.09 5.67 5.07
N ILE A 231 6.48 4.47 4.64
CA ILE A 231 6.71 4.07 3.25
C ILE A 231 5.74 2.95 2.92
N GLN A 232 5.00 3.09 1.81
CA GLN A 232 4.29 1.96 1.19
C GLN A 232 5.22 1.39 0.12
N LEU A 233 5.69 0.16 0.30
CA LEU A 233 6.69 -0.46 -0.56
C LEU A 233 6.03 -1.45 -1.52
N MET A 234 5.93 -1.03 -2.78
CA MET A 234 5.30 -1.78 -3.87
C MET A 234 6.26 -2.80 -4.48
N ALA A 235 5.69 -3.80 -5.17
CA ALA A 235 6.41 -4.74 -6.03
C ALA A 235 7.53 -5.53 -5.35
N ILE A 236 7.38 -5.87 -4.07
CA ILE A 236 8.37 -6.64 -3.31
C ILE A 236 8.19 -8.15 -3.46
N MET A 237 6.95 -8.64 -3.42
CA MET A 237 6.67 -10.05 -3.74
C MET A 237 7.11 -10.31 -5.18
N GLU A 238 7.83 -11.40 -5.41
CA GLU A 238 8.45 -11.64 -6.70
C GLU A 238 7.40 -11.83 -7.80
N HIS A 239 7.66 -11.17 -8.93
CA HIS A 239 6.80 -11.10 -10.10
C HIS A 239 7.66 -11.19 -11.37
N ALA A 240 7.41 -12.15 -12.25
CA ALA A 240 8.26 -12.34 -13.44
C ALA A 240 8.09 -11.22 -14.50
N TYR A 241 6.92 -10.58 -14.57
CA TYR A 241 6.66 -9.50 -15.51
C TYR A 241 6.86 -8.12 -14.85
N TYR A 242 7.98 -7.46 -15.15
CA TYR A 242 8.36 -6.21 -14.47
C TYR A 242 7.34 -5.07 -14.70
N ALA A 243 6.77 -4.98 -15.90
CA ALA A 243 5.75 -3.99 -16.23
C ALA A 243 4.36 -4.29 -15.63
N SER A 244 4.20 -5.40 -14.87
CA SER A 244 3.02 -5.59 -14.01
C SER A 244 3.02 -4.68 -12.79
N PHE A 245 4.11 -3.96 -12.55
CA PHE A 245 4.29 -3.09 -11.39
C PHE A 245 4.19 -3.83 -10.04
N GLY A 246 4.42 -5.15 -10.04
CA GLY A 246 4.31 -6.00 -8.85
C GLY A 246 3.01 -6.78 -8.74
N TYR A 247 1.99 -6.46 -9.52
CA TYR A 247 0.66 -7.08 -9.38
C TYR A 247 0.60 -8.52 -9.88
N GLN A 248 1.48 -8.95 -10.79
CA GLN A 248 1.52 -10.32 -11.30
C GLN A 248 2.48 -11.21 -10.50
N VAL A 249 2.14 -11.46 -9.23
CA VAL A 249 2.99 -12.25 -8.31
C VAL A 249 3.14 -13.69 -8.78
N THR A 250 4.38 -14.19 -8.77
CA THR A 250 4.75 -15.55 -9.16
C THR A 250 5.26 -16.37 -7.97
N SER A 251 6.04 -15.77 -7.06
CA SER A 251 6.61 -16.46 -5.89
C SER A 251 6.38 -15.63 -4.62
N PHE A 252 5.39 -16.05 -3.83
CA PHE A 252 4.81 -15.22 -2.76
C PHE A 252 5.77 -14.99 -1.58
N PHE A 253 6.63 -15.95 -1.27
CA PHE A 253 7.61 -15.86 -0.19
C PHE A 253 8.96 -15.28 -0.65
N ALA A 254 9.15 -15.08 -1.95
CA ALA A 254 10.37 -14.53 -2.51
C ALA A 254 10.30 -13.01 -2.61
N THR A 255 11.35 -12.36 -2.11
CA THR A 255 11.59 -10.94 -2.39
C THR A 255 12.09 -10.78 -3.81
N SER A 256 11.64 -9.75 -4.53
CA SER A 256 12.01 -9.58 -5.93
C SER A 256 13.53 -9.45 -6.10
N SER A 257 14.10 -10.44 -6.78
CA SER A 257 15.55 -10.56 -7.02
C SER A 257 16.12 -9.44 -7.88
N ARG A 258 15.26 -8.71 -8.61
CA ARG A 258 15.64 -7.57 -9.43
C ARG A 258 16.34 -6.47 -8.66
N TYR A 259 16.01 -6.29 -7.38
CA TYR A 259 16.53 -5.20 -6.57
C TYR A 259 17.68 -5.62 -5.66
N GLY A 260 17.95 -6.92 -5.54
CA GLY A 260 19.00 -7.45 -4.69
C GLY A 260 18.62 -8.78 -4.05
N THR A 261 19.27 -9.07 -2.94
CA THR A 261 19.05 -10.28 -2.15
C THR A 261 18.02 -10.07 -1.03
N PRO A 262 17.49 -11.15 -0.42
CA PRO A 262 16.63 -11.04 0.77
C PRO A 262 17.28 -10.22 1.91
N ASP A 263 18.59 -10.36 2.12
CA ASP A 263 19.31 -9.62 3.15
C ASP A 263 19.46 -8.12 2.82
N ASP A 264 19.45 -7.75 1.53
CA ASP A 264 19.43 -6.34 1.13
C ASP A 264 18.08 -5.68 1.42
N LEU A 265 16.97 -6.42 1.35
CA LEU A 265 15.66 -5.92 1.81
C LEU A 265 15.66 -5.72 3.32
N LYS A 266 16.19 -6.67 4.11
CA LYS A 266 16.31 -6.49 5.57
C LYS A 266 17.16 -5.27 5.93
N TYR A 267 18.23 -5.02 5.18
CA TYR A 267 19.03 -3.79 5.31
C TYR A 267 18.17 -2.54 5.05
N LEU A 268 17.35 -2.53 4.00
CA LEU A 268 16.43 -1.42 3.71
C LEU A 268 15.47 -1.16 4.88
N ILE A 269 14.86 -2.20 5.44
CA ILE A 269 13.94 -2.09 6.58
C ILE A 269 14.66 -1.53 7.81
N ASP A 270 15.85 -2.02 8.14
CA ASP A 270 16.65 -1.48 9.24
C ASP A 270 16.95 0.02 9.03
N ILE A 271 17.33 0.44 7.82
CA ILE A 271 17.59 1.86 7.55
C ILE A 271 16.31 2.70 7.67
N ALA A 272 15.15 2.18 7.28
CA ALA A 272 13.87 2.86 7.50
C ALA A 272 13.57 3.02 9.01
N HIS A 273 13.68 1.94 9.77
CA HIS A 273 13.43 1.93 11.21
C HIS A 273 14.41 2.82 11.99
N LYS A 274 15.68 2.84 11.61
CA LYS A 274 16.69 3.78 12.13
C LYS A 274 16.28 5.24 11.94
N ASN A 275 15.54 5.54 10.86
CA ASN A 275 15.01 6.88 10.58
C ASN A 275 13.62 7.11 11.18
N ASN A 276 13.13 6.20 12.02
CA ASN A 276 11.79 6.22 12.62
C ASN A 276 10.70 6.35 11.53
N ILE A 277 10.78 5.49 10.52
CA ILE A 277 9.84 5.38 9.40
C ILE A 277 9.20 3.99 9.43
N TYR A 278 7.88 3.94 9.47
CA TYR A 278 7.09 2.73 9.25
C TYR A 278 7.28 2.23 7.81
N VAL A 279 7.37 0.92 7.58
CA VAL A 279 7.38 0.34 6.24
C VAL A 279 6.23 -0.64 6.10
N LEU A 280 5.31 -0.33 5.20
CA LEU A 280 4.17 -1.17 4.83
C LEU A 280 4.50 -1.90 3.52
N LEU A 281 4.07 -3.16 3.41
CA LEU A 281 4.23 -3.97 2.20
C LEU A 281 2.93 -4.02 1.39
N ASP A 282 3.03 -3.92 0.07
CA ASP A 282 1.94 -4.34 -0.83
C ASP A 282 1.81 -5.86 -0.83
N VAL A 283 0.63 -6.33 -0.39
CA VAL A 283 0.26 -7.75 -0.37
C VAL A 283 -0.78 -7.99 -1.45
N VAL A 284 -0.36 -8.73 -2.48
CA VAL A 284 -1.23 -9.12 -3.59
C VAL A 284 -1.77 -10.52 -3.33
N HIS A 285 -2.76 -10.60 -2.43
CA HIS A 285 -3.47 -11.86 -2.13
C HIS A 285 -4.80 -11.98 -2.87
N SER A 286 -5.14 -11.04 -3.75
CA SER A 286 -6.36 -11.05 -4.56
C SER A 286 -6.32 -12.06 -5.71
N HIS A 287 -5.14 -12.27 -6.29
CA HIS A 287 -4.91 -13.15 -7.43
C HIS A 287 -3.44 -13.60 -7.50
N ALA A 288 -3.13 -14.48 -8.45
CA ALA A 288 -1.76 -14.86 -8.79
C ALA A 288 -1.57 -14.87 -10.32
N SER A 289 -0.32 -14.75 -10.77
CA SER A 289 0.03 -14.86 -12.18
C SER A 289 -0.37 -16.21 -12.78
N LYS A 290 -0.76 -16.22 -14.07
CA LYS A 290 -0.99 -17.44 -14.85
C LYS A 290 0.30 -18.19 -15.24
N ASN A 291 1.47 -17.68 -14.89
CA ASN A 291 2.74 -18.34 -15.14
C ASN A 291 2.78 -19.74 -14.51
N VAL A 292 3.01 -20.76 -15.35
CA VAL A 292 3.09 -22.19 -14.92
C VAL A 292 4.51 -22.64 -14.59
N LEU A 293 5.50 -22.13 -15.32
CA LEU A 293 6.89 -22.61 -15.19
C LEU A 293 7.62 -21.99 -13.98
N ASP A 294 7.32 -20.74 -13.67
CA ASP A 294 7.93 -19.95 -12.60
C ASP A 294 6.92 -19.32 -11.64
N GLY A 295 5.64 -19.68 -11.75
CA GLY A 295 4.58 -19.22 -10.87
C GLY A 295 3.87 -20.36 -10.13
N LEU A 296 2.85 -19.98 -9.36
CA LEU A 296 2.03 -20.90 -8.57
C LEU A 296 0.99 -21.67 -9.41
N ASN A 297 0.75 -21.23 -10.65
CA ASN A 297 -0.27 -21.82 -11.52
C ASN A 297 0.08 -23.26 -11.90
N GLN A 298 -0.90 -24.16 -11.82
CA GLN A 298 -0.73 -25.58 -12.14
C GLN A 298 0.45 -26.24 -11.43
N PHE A 299 0.69 -25.85 -10.18
CA PHE A 299 1.78 -26.38 -9.35
C PHE A 299 1.80 -27.91 -9.33
N ASP A 300 0.71 -28.54 -8.91
CA ASP A 300 0.61 -30.01 -8.86
C ASP A 300 0.15 -30.65 -10.19
N GLY A 301 0.15 -29.88 -11.28
CA GLY A 301 -0.38 -30.28 -12.59
C GLY A 301 -1.89 -30.14 -12.74
N THR A 302 -2.61 -29.60 -11.74
CA THR A 302 -4.06 -29.34 -11.82
C THR A 302 -4.38 -27.85 -11.84
N ASN A 303 -5.58 -27.50 -12.29
CA ASN A 303 -6.05 -26.11 -12.19
C ASN A 303 -6.54 -25.74 -10.78
N SER A 304 -6.69 -26.70 -9.86
CA SER A 304 -7.46 -26.53 -8.61
C SER A 304 -6.64 -26.59 -7.31
N CYS A 305 -5.31 -26.60 -7.38
CA CYS A 305 -4.44 -26.71 -6.19
C CYS A 305 -4.62 -25.50 -5.25
N PHE A 306 -4.01 -24.35 -5.56
CA PHE A 306 -4.18 -23.12 -4.78
C PHE A 306 -5.41 -22.29 -5.19
N PHE A 307 -6.07 -22.67 -6.28
CA PHE A 307 -7.05 -21.85 -6.99
C PHE A 307 -8.36 -22.61 -7.16
N HIS A 308 -9.46 -21.90 -7.43
CA HIS A 308 -10.67 -22.58 -7.87
C HIS A 308 -10.42 -23.31 -9.21
N GLY A 309 -10.96 -24.53 -9.34
CA GLY A 309 -10.69 -25.41 -10.48
C GLY A 309 -11.49 -25.14 -11.76
N ASN A 310 -12.57 -24.36 -11.66
CA ASN A 310 -13.46 -24.01 -12.76
C ASN A 310 -13.26 -22.54 -13.17
N ASP A 311 -14.18 -21.97 -13.95
CA ASP A 311 -14.08 -20.60 -14.45
C ASP A 311 -13.97 -19.55 -13.32
N ARG A 312 -14.49 -19.83 -12.12
CA ARG A 312 -14.33 -18.99 -10.91
C ARG A 312 -12.85 -18.78 -10.54
N GLY A 313 -11.96 -19.66 -10.99
CA GLY A 313 -10.53 -19.57 -10.75
C GLY A 313 -9.77 -18.66 -11.70
N ASN A 314 -10.45 -17.91 -12.57
CA ASN A 314 -9.85 -16.99 -13.54
C ASN A 314 -10.39 -15.58 -13.35
N HIS A 315 -9.50 -14.59 -13.47
CA HIS A 315 -9.86 -13.18 -13.53
C HIS A 315 -9.65 -12.66 -14.95
N ASP A 316 -10.74 -12.50 -15.71
CA ASP A 316 -10.67 -12.25 -17.16
C ASP A 316 -9.96 -10.94 -17.52
N LEU A 317 -10.25 -9.85 -16.80
CA LEU A 317 -9.65 -8.54 -17.10
C LEU A 317 -8.13 -8.50 -16.82
N TRP A 318 -7.68 -9.26 -15.82
CA TRP A 318 -6.28 -9.26 -15.37
C TRP A 318 -5.50 -10.46 -15.92
N ASP A 319 -6.14 -11.31 -16.71
CA ASP A 319 -5.59 -12.58 -17.19
C ASP A 319 -4.88 -13.39 -16.09
N SER A 320 -5.53 -13.55 -14.94
CA SER A 320 -4.92 -14.08 -13.71
C SER A 320 -5.66 -15.26 -13.09
N ARG A 321 -5.06 -15.93 -12.10
CA ARG A 321 -5.68 -17.01 -11.31
C ARG A 321 -6.24 -16.49 -9.97
N LEU A 322 -7.38 -17.03 -9.54
CA LEU A 322 -8.05 -16.64 -8.29
C LEU A 322 -8.01 -17.75 -7.24
N PHE A 323 -7.56 -17.39 -6.04
CA PHE A 323 -7.38 -18.30 -4.91
C PHE A 323 -8.70 -18.95 -4.47
N ASP A 324 -8.60 -20.21 -4.02
CA ASP A 324 -9.69 -20.85 -3.28
C ASP A 324 -9.52 -20.60 -1.78
N TYR A 325 -10.10 -19.51 -1.28
CA TYR A 325 -10.01 -19.12 0.13
C TYR A 325 -10.72 -20.08 1.09
N THR A 326 -11.45 -21.09 0.60
CA THR A 326 -12.05 -22.13 1.45
C THR A 326 -11.07 -23.26 1.77
N ASN A 327 -9.98 -23.35 1.00
CA ASN A 327 -9.03 -24.44 1.14
C ASN A 327 -8.08 -24.21 2.34
N TRP A 328 -7.97 -25.21 3.20
CA TRP A 328 -7.16 -25.18 4.41
C TRP A 328 -5.69 -24.82 4.15
N GLU A 329 -5.09 -25.39 3.12
CA GLU A 329 -3.68 -25.17 2.81
C GLU A 329 -3.45 -23.84 2.06
N VAL A 330 -4.48 -23.31 1.39
CA VAL A 330 -4.45 -21.93 0.84
C VAL A 330 -4.50 -20.91 1.98
N LEU A 331 -5.38 -21.10 2.97
CA LEU A 331 -5.39 -20.25 4.17
C LEU A 331 -4.06 -20.32 4.91
N ARG A 332 -3.48 -21.51 5.06
CA ARG A 332 -2.15 -21.71 5.66
C ARG A 332 -1.09 -20.90 4.91
N PHE A 333 -1.06 -21.04 3.59
CA PHE A 333 -0.12 -20.37 2.71
C PHE A 333 -0.19 -18.85 2.83
N LEU A 334 -1.39 -18.28 2.68
CA LEU A 334 -1.59 -16.83 2.68
C LEU A 334 -1.37 -16.22 4.07
N LEU A 335 -1.86 -16.83 5.15
CA LEU A 335 -1.62 -16.32 6.51
C LEU A 335 -0.15 -16.46 6.92
N SER A 336 0.51 -17.54 6.52
CA SER A 336 1.95 -17.72 6.74
C SER A 336 2.77 -16.70 5.96
N ASN A 337 2.29 -16.27 4.79
CA ASN A 337 2.96 -15.25 4.01
C ASN A 337 2.96 -13.89 4.73
N LEU A 338 1.86 -13.53 5.40
CA LEU A 338 1.80 -12.32 6.21
C LEU A 338 2.82 -12.38 7.36
N MET A 339 2.86 -13.48 8.11
CA MET A 339 3.83 -13.62 9.21
C MET A 339 5.27 -13.65 8.71
N TRP A 340 5.52 -14.27 7.55
CA TRP A 340 6.83 -14.26 6.91
C TRP A 340 7.35 -12.83 6.71
N TYR A 341 6.55 -11.92 6.16
CA TYR A 341 6.99 -10.54 5.97
C TYR A 341 7.08 -9.73 7.26
N LEU A 342 6.18 -9.96 8.25
CA LEU A 342 6.25 -9.27 9.54
C LEU A 342 7.46 -9.67 10.39
N GLU A 343 7.87 -10.94 10.31
CA GLU A 343 8.89 -11.53 11.18
C GLU A 343 10.27 -11.66 10.52
N GLU A 344 10.36 -12.15 9.28
CA GLU A 344 11.64 -12.33 8.60
C GLU A 344 12.23 -10.99 8.15
N TYR A 345 11.37 -10.10 7.63
CA TYR A 345 11.79 -8.81 7.06
C TYR A 345 11.49 -7.62 7.96
N GLY A 346 10.57 -7.77 8.92
CA GLY A 346 10.30 -6.72 9.90
C GLY A 346 9.33 -5.63 9.43
N PHE A 347 8.52 -5.86 8.38
CA PHE A 347 7.50 -4.88 7.95
C PHE A 347 6.55 -4.49 9.09
N ASP A 348 6.03 -3.27 9.06
CA ASP A 348 5.16 -2.69 10.09
C ASP A 348 3.67 -2.81 9.75
N GLY A 349 3.34 -3.55 8.70
CA GLY A 349 1.97 -3.70 8.22
C GLY A 349 1.89 -3.84 6.72
N PHE A 350 0.67 -3.68 6.18
CA PHE A 350 0.34 -4.07 4.82
C PHE A 350 -0.65 -3.11 4.16
N ARG A 351 -0.55 -2.99 2.84
CA ARG A 351 -1.69 -2.68 1.98
C ARG A 351 -2.11 -3.96 1.28
N PHE A 352 -3.40 -4.30 1.34
CA PHE A 352 -3.97 -5.41 0.58
C PHE A 352 -4.52 -4.86 -0.73
N ASP A 353 -3.97 -5.33 -1.84
CA ASP A 353 -4.31 -4.83 -3.17
C ASP A 353 -5.42 -5.66 -3.84
N GLY A 354 -6.28 -4.99 -4.59
CA GLY A 354 -7.42 -5.61 -5.27
C GLY A 354 -8.49 -6.16 -4.31
N VAL A 355 -8.71 -5.54 -3.15
CA VAL A 355 -9.71 -5.99 -2.17
C VAL A 355 -11.11 -5.99 -2.77
N THR A 356 -11.46 -5.01 -3.62
CA THR A 356 -12.73 -5.04 -4.37
C THR A 356 -12.88 -6.31 -5.20
N SER A 357 -11.83 -6.78 -5.87
CA SER A 357 -11.87 -8.02 -6.66
C SER A 357 -12.12 -9.25 -5.78
N MET A 358 -11.60 -9.24 -4.54
CA MET A 358 -11.81 -10.28 -3.55
C MET A 358 -13.24 -10.28 -3.01
N LEU A 359 -13.77 -9.11 -2.66
CA LEU A 359 -15.05 -8.94 -1.96
C LEU A 359 -16.27 -9.35 -2.79
N TYR A 360 -16.19 -9.33 -4.11
CA TYR A 360 -17.33 -9.61 -4.98
C TYR A 360 -17.01 -10.70 -6.00
N HIS A 361 -17.98 -11.58 -6.26
CA HIS A 361 -17.87 -12.57 -7.34
C HIS A 361 -17.80 -11.93 -8.73
N SER A 362 -18.36 -10.73 -8.91
CA SER A 362 -18.20 -9.92 -10.12
C SER A 362 -16.87 -9.17 -10.20
N HIS A 363 -16.06 -9.20 -9.15
CA HIS A 363 -14.81 -8.45 -9.01
C HIS A 363 -14.97 -6.92 -9.11
N GLY A 364 -16.19 -6.40 -8.96
CA GLY A 364 -16.52 -5.00 -9.21
C GLY A 364 -16.58 -4.62 -10.70
N LEU A 365 -16.37 -5.57 -11.61
CA LEU A 365 -16.37 -5.32 -13.06
C LEU A 365 -17.78 -4.98 -13.55
N GLY A 366 -17.90 -3.85 -14.25
CA GLY A 366 -19.17 -3.37 -14.80
C GLY A 366 -20.22 -3.01 -13.74
N HIS A 367 -19.83 -2.91 -12.47
CA HIS A 367 -20.73 -2.61 -11.35
C HIS A 367 -20.47 -1.21 -10.82
N GLY A 368 -21.50 -0.35 -10.84
CA GLY A 368 -21.47 0.91 -10.11
C GLY A 368 -21.90 0.69 -8.67
N PHE A 369 -21.17 1.27 -7.70
CA PHE A 369 -21.56 1.25 -6.30
C PHE A 369 -22.25 2.58 -5.95
N SER A 370 -23.56 2.53 -5.73
CA SER A 370 -24.38 3.72 -5.46
C SER A 370 -24.35 4.13 -3.99
N GLY A 371 -23.95 3.21 -3.11
CA GLY A 371 -24.07 3.35 -1.67
C GLY A 371 -25.28 2.63 -1.07
N ASP A 372 -26.13 1.98 -1.89
CA ASP A 372 -27.16 1.07 -1.39
C ASP A 372 -26.51 -0.17 -0.76
N TYR A 373 -26.92 -0.49 0.47
CA TYR A 373 -26.32 -1.56 1.26
C TYR A 373 -26.62 -2.95 0.70
N ASN A 374 -27.68 -3.10 -0.10
CA ASN A 374 -27.95 -4.34 -0.80
C ASN A 374 -26.85 -4.74 -1.80
N GLU A 375 -26.09 -3.76 -2.31
CA GLU A 375 -24.95 -4.00 -3.20
C GLU A 375 -23.76 -4.66 -2.46
N TYR A 376 -23.63 -4.40 -1.15
CA TYR A 376 -22.52 -4.88 -0.31
C TYR A 376 -22.83 -6.14 0.51
N PHE A 377 -24.11 -6.42 0.73
CA PHE A 377 -24.58 -7.52 1.58
C PHE A 377 -25.50 -8.50 0.84
N GLY A 378 -25.40 -8.54 -0.48
CA GLY A 378 -26.14 -9.47 -1.35
C GLY A 378 -25.33 -10.72 -1.75
N LEU A 379 -25.95 -11.55 -2.60
CA LEU A 379 -25.36 -12.81 -3.11
C LEU A 379 -24.07 -12.64 -3.93
N ASN A 380 -23.83 -11.44 -4.44
CA ASN A 380 -22.59 -11.13 -5.15
C ASN A 380 -21.38 -11.04 -4.20
N THR A 381 -21.61 -10.89 -2.88
CA THR A 381 -20.52 -10.78 -1.92
C THR A 381 -19.85 -12.13 -1.70
N ASN A 382 -18.55 -12.19 -1.94
CA ASN A 382 -17.73 -13.37 -1.72
C ASN A 382 -17.40 -13.48 -0.22
N THR A 383 -18.23 -14.23 0.51
CA THR A 383 -18.06 -14.44 1.95
C THR A 383 -16.75 -15.15 2.29
N GLU A 384 -16.27 -16.04 1.41
CA GLU A 384 -15.07 -16.84 1.66
C GLU A 384 -13.84 -15.93 1.69
N ALA A 385 -13.72 -15.04 0.71
CA ALA A 385 -12.66 -14.03 0.68
C ALA A 385 -12.80 -13.00 1.82
N PHE A 386 -14.03 -12.56 2.14
CA PHE A 386 -14.25 -11.66 3.28
C PHE A 386 -13.78 -12.30 4.61
N ASN A 387 -14.09 -13.57 4.84
CA ASN A 387 -13.67 -14.27 6.06
C ASN A 387 -12.15 -14.50 6.11
N TYR A 388 -11.51 -14.75 4.95
CA TYR A 388 -10.05 -14.77 4.87
C TYR A 388 -9.46 -13.41 5.26
N LEU A 389 -9.98 -12.29 4.74
CA LEU A 389 -9.54 -10.95 5.10
C LEU A 389 -9.77 -10.64 6.59
N GLN A 390 -10.92 -11.04 7.14
CA GLN A 390 -11.23 -10.89 8.55
C GLN A 390 -10.26 -11.67 9.44
N LEU A 391 -9.91 -12.90 9.03
CA LEU A 391 -8.91 -13.75 9.69
C LEU A 391 -7.50 -13.19 9.56
N ALA A 392 -7.11 -12.70 8.39
CA ALA A 392 -5.83 -12.06 8.14
C ALA A 392 -5.62 -10.85 9.05
N ASN A 393 -6.59 -9.93 9.12
CA ASN A 393 -6.52 -8.79 10.03
C ASN A 393 -6.50 -9.23 11.49
N TYR A 394 -7.36 -10.18 11.88
CA TYR A 394 -7.37 -10.72 13.24
C TYR A 394 -5.99 -11.25 13.67
N VAL A 395 -5.34 -12.07 12.83
CA VAL A 395 -4.02 -12.61 13.18
C VAL A 395 -2.93 -11.53 13.17
N VAL A 396 -2.94 -10.61 12.20
CA VAL A 396 -1.96 -9.51 12.14
C VAL A 396 -2.04 -8.66 13.40
N HIS A 397 -3.23 -8.21 13.81
CA HIS A 397 -3.36 -7.36 15.00
C HIS A 397 -3.21 -8.13 16.31
N LYS A 398 -3.56 -9.43 16.36
CA LYS A 398 -3.37 -10.26 17.56
C LYS A 398 -1.89 -10.51 17.87
N PHE A 399 -1.11 -10.86 16.85
CA PHE A 399 0.31 -11.22 17.02
C PHE A 399 1.24 -10.01 16.87
N HIS A 400 0.82 -8.97 16.14
CA HIS A 400 1.55 -7.73 15.94
C HIS A 400 0.61 -6.51 16.10
N PRO A 401 0.24 -6.13 17.33
CA PRO A 401 -0.79 -5.10 17.60
C PRO A 401 -0.44 -3.69 17.13
N ASN A 402 0.85 -3.41 16.87
CA ASN A 402 1.30 -2.14 16.33
C ASN A 402 1.30 -2.09 14.80
N SER A 403 0.94 -3.20 14.14
CA SER A 403 0.82 -3.25 12.68
C SER A 403 -0.35 -2.41 12.19
N ILE A 404 -0.25 -1.95 10.95
CA ILE A 404 -1.33 -1.24 10.24
C ILE A 404 -1.71 -2.00 8.98
N THR A 405 -3.00 -2.20 8.74
CA THR A 405 -3.51 -2.77 7.49
C THR A 405 -4.39 -1.79 6.72
N ILE A 406 -4.13 -1.66 5.42
CA ILE A 406 -4.82 -0.75 4.50
C ILE A 406 -5.51 -1.58 3.42
N ALA A 407 -6.79 -1.32 3.16
CA ALA A 407 -7.51 -1.94 2.05
C ALA A 407 -7.53 -1.04 0.80
N GLU A 408 -7.11 -1.58 -0.34
CA GLU A 408 -7.41 -1.02 -1.65
C GLU A 408 -8.81 -1.49 -2.09
N ASP A 409 -9.84 -0.77 -1.64
CA ASP A 409 -11.23 -1.02 -2.01
C ASP A 409 -11.88 0.24 -2.59
N VAL A 410 -12.22 0.17 -3.89
CA VAL A 410 -12.97 1.22 -4.59
C VAL A 410 -14.47 1.16 -4.27
N SER A 411 -14.98 -0.02 -3.88
CA SER A 411 -16.43 -0.24 -3.80
C SER A 411 -17.14 0.59 -2.75
N GLY A 412 -16.52 0.80 -1.58
CA GLY A 412 -17.23 1.50 -0.51
C GLY A 412 -17.64 0.66 0.68
N MET A 413 -17.23 -0.62 0.75
CA MET A 413 -17.90 -1.62 1.59
C MET A 413 -18.01 -1.14 3.06
N PRO A 414 -19.23 -0.98 3.60
CA PRO A 414 -19.44 -0.59 4.99
C PRO A 414 -18.79 -1.57 5.97
N ALA A 415 -18.22 -1.04 7.06
CA ALA A 415 -17.60 -1.82 8.14
C ALA A 415 -16.30 -2.56 7.75
N LEU A 416 -15.75 -2.34 6.55
CA LEU A 416 -14.49 -2.96 6.13
C LEU A 416 -13.33 -2.53 7.04
N CYS A 417 -13.32 -1.27 7.47
CA CYS A 417 -12.28 -0.72 8.36
C CYS A 417 -12.73 -0.66 9.84
N ARG A 418 -13.51 -1.65 10.27
CA ARG A 418 -13.95 -1.82 11.67
C ARG A 418 -13.39 -3.13 12.23
N PRO A 419 -13.14 -3.23 13.54
CA PRO A 419 -12.52 -4.41 14.14
C PRO A 419 -13.24 -5.71 13.79
N SER A 420 -12.47 -6.76 13.50
CA SER A 420 -13.01 -8.10 13.18
C SER A 420 -13.93 -8.63 14.28
N GLU A 421 -13.59 -8.39 15.55
CA GLU A 421 -14.35 -8.78 16.74
C GLU A 421 -15.75 -8.15 16.83
N HIS A 422 -15.98 -7.04 16.14
CA HIS A 422 -17.30 -6.38 16.06
C HIS A 422 -18.08 -6.76 14.79
N GLY A 423 -17.58 -7.71 14.00
CA GLY A 423 -18.17 -8.10 12.71
C GLY A 423 -17.71 -7.28 11.51
N GLY A 424 -16.67 -6.44 11.65
CA GLY A 424 -16.06 -5.70 10.56
C GLY A 424 -14.98 -6.49 9.81
N GLY A 425 -14.39 -5.89 8.77
CA GLY A 425 -13.31 -6.53 7.98
C GLY A 425 -11.95 -6.54 8.68
N GLY A 426 -11.75 -5.68 9.69
CA GLY A 426 -10.54 -5.60 10.51
C GLY A 426 -9.46 -4.65 10.00
N PHE A 427 -9.64 -3.98 8.87
CA PHE A 427 -8.65 -3.03 8.36
C PHE A 427 -8.58 -1.76 9.22
N ASP A 428 -7.40 -1.14 9.32
CA ASP A 428 -7.24 0.17 9.96
C ASP A 428 -7.69 1.32 9.05
N TYR A 429 -7.36 1.21 7.75
CA TYR A 429 -7.66 2.22 6.75
C TYR A 429 -8.13 1.62 5.41
N ARG A 430 -8.75 2.47 4.59
CA ARG A 430 -8.95 2.23 3.15
C ARG A 430 -8.44 3.39 2.31
N LEU A 431 -8.14 3.14 1.05
CA LEU A 431 -7.77 4.19 0.10
C LEU A 431 -8.97 5.05 -0.32
N GLY A 432 -8.79 6.38 -0.34
CA GLY A 432 -9.76 7.36 -0.83
C GLY A 432 -9.76 7.48 -2.36
N MET A 433 -10.07 6.37 -3.05
CA MET A 433 -9.83 6.21 -4.50
C MET A 433 -10.64 7.16 -5.40
N ALA A 434 -11.76 7.71 -4.94
CA ALA A 434 -12.55 8.68 -5.70
C ALA A 434 -11.90 10.09 -5.77
N ILE A 435 -10.93 10.37 -4.91
CA ILE A 435 -10.30 11.70 -4.82
C ILE A 435 -9.45 12.03 -6.06
N PRO A 436 -8.53 11.16 -6.52
CA PRO A 436 -7.81 11.38 -7.77
C PRO A 436 -8.73 11.53 -8.99
N ASP A 437 -9.73 10.67 -9.13
CA ASP A 437 -10.69 10.72 -10.24
C ASP A 437 -11.36 12.09 -10.37
N MET A 438 -11.74 12.68 -9.24
CA MET A 438 -12.29 14.03 -9.21
C MET A 438 -11.27 15.06 -9.74
N TRP A 439 -10.02 15.02 -9.28
CA TRP A 439 -9.02 15.99 -9.73
C TRP A 439 -8.71 15.85 -11.23
N ILE A 440 -8.53 14.62 -11.71
CA ILE A 440 -8.31 14.36 -13.15
C ILE A 440 -9.48 14.89 -13.96
N LYS A 441 -10.73 14.57 -13.54
CA LYS A 441 -11.92 15.04 -14.23
C LYS A 441 -11.99 16.56 -14.29
N LEU A 442 -11.75 17.24 -13.16
CA LEU A 442 -11.75 18.71 -13.10
C LEU A 442 -10.65 19.33 -14.00
N LEU A 443 -9.47 18.71 -14.06
CA LEU A 443 -8.36 19.20 -14.89
C LEU A 443 -8.54 18.92 -16.38
N LYS A 444 -9.22 17.82 -16.72
CA LYS A 444 -9.41 17.35 -18.09
C LYS A 444 -10.65 17.92 -18.76
N GLU A 445 -11.75 18.06 -18.01
CA GLU A 445 -13.09 18.32 -18.54
C GLU A 445 -13.65 19.69 -18.16
N SER A 446 -12.94 20.51 -17.39
CA SER A 446 -13.45 21.79 -16.90
C SER A 446 -12.39 22.88 -16.88
N THR A 447 -12.83 24.12 -17.11
CA THR A 447 -12.00 25.31 -16.85
C THR A 447 -12.04 25.69 -15.36
N ASP A 448 -11.04 26.43 -14.88
CA ASP A 448 -10.94 26.83 -13.46
C ASP A 448 -12.21 27.54 -12.93
N ASP A 449 -12.89 28.34 -13.77
CA ASP A 449 -14.11 29.07 -13.39
C ASP A 449 -15.35 28.16 -13.28
N GLU A 450 -15.31 26.97 -13.86
CA GLU A 450 -16.38 25.96 -13.81
C GLU A 450 -16.23 25.01 -12.62
N TRP A 451 -15.09 25.02 -11.92
CA TRP A 451 -14.88 24.17 -10.76
C TRP A 451 -15.90 24.45 -9.68
N ASN A 452 -16.61 23.40 -9.26
CA ASN A 452 -17.64 23.49 -8.23
C ASN A 452 -17.02 23.22 -6.84
N MET A 453 -17.02 24.23 -5.98
CA MET A 453 -16.42 24.16 -4.64
C MET A 453 -17.15 23.16 -3.76
N GLY A 454 -18.48 23.10 -3.87
CA GLY A 454 -19.32 22.12 -3.20
C GLY A 454 -19.00 20.68 -3.60
N HIS A 455 -18.71 20.42 -4.87
CA HIS A 455 -18.32 19.11 -5.37
C HIS A 455 -16.95 18.69 -4.84
N ILE A 456 -15.96 19.60 -4.85
CA ILE A 456 -14.64 19.34 -4.25
C ILE A 456 -14.78 18.97 -2.78
N VAL A 457 -15.49 19.79 -2.01
CA VAL A 457 -15.74 19.53 -0.60
C VAL A 457 -16.49 18.22 -0.41
N HIS A 458 -17.52 17.95 -1.21
CA HIS A 458 -18.30 16.73 -1.11
C HIS A 458 -17.41 15.51 -1.30
N THR A 459 -16.64 15.42 -2.38
CA THR A 459 -15.77 14.25 -2.62
C THR A 459 -14.74 14.04 -1.52
N LEU A 460 -14.11 15.12 -1.02
CA LEU A 460 -13.11 15.01 0.05
C LEU A 460 -13.71 14.61 1.41
N THR A 461 -14.98 14.92 1.65
CA THR A 461 -15.66 14.67 2.94
C THR A 461 -16.68 13.53 2.90
N ASN A 462 -17.03 13.01 1.72
CA ASN A 462 -18.00 11.92 1.54
C ASN A 462 -17.36 10.57 1.87
N ARG A 463 -17.13 10.37 3.16
CA ARG A 463 -16.41 9.22 3.73
C ARG A 463 -17.15 8.74 4.97
N ARG A 464 -16.91 7.50 5.36
CA ARG A 464 -17.62 6.88 6.49
C ARG A 464 -16.98 7.36 7.80
N TRP A 465 -17.81 7.87 8.71
CA TRP A 465 -17.35 8.32 10.02
C TRP A 465 -16.77 7.15 10.83
N GLN A 466 -15.62 7.37 11.47
CA GLN A 466 -14.83 6.35 12.21
C GLN A 466 -14.29 5.16 11.39
N GLU A 467 -14.24 5.27 10.06
CA GLU A 467 -13.46 4.35 9.23
C GLU A 467 -12.31 5.15 8.59
N GLY A 468 -11.07 4.78 8.90
CA GLY A 468 -9.90 5.54 8.47
C GLY A 468 -9.79 5.59 6.95
N THR A 469 -9.57 6.78 6.39
CA THR A 469 -9.30 6.93 4.94
C THR A 469 -7.91 7.50 4.70
N VAL A 470 -7.14 6.84 3.82
CA VAL A 470 -5.90 7.38 3.26
C VAL A 470 -6.24 8.26 2.05
N ALA A 471 -6.02 9.55 2.18
CA ALA A 471 -6.23 10.52 1.12
C ALA A 471 -4.96 10.75 0.29
N TYR A 472 -5.12 10.88 -1.01
CA TYR A 472 -4.06 11.20 -1.95
C TYR A 472 -4.67 11.93 -3.14
N ALA A 473 -3.90 12.86 -3.72
CA ALA A 473 -4.38 13.67 -4.85
C ALA A 473 -4.24 12.94 -6.20
N GLU A 474 -3.23 12.08 -6.31
CA GLU A 474 -2.90 11.27 -7.49
C GLU A 474 -2.10 10.05 -7.02
N SER A 475 -2.23 8.92 -7.72
CA SER A 475 -1.54 7.64 -7.40
C SER A 475 -0.49 7.27 -8.44
N HIS A 476 0.09 6.09 -8.25
CA HIS A 476 0.93 5.43 -9.23
C HIS A 476 0.21 5.14 -10.56
N ASP A 477 -1.12 4.92 -10.57
CA ASP A 477 -1.89 4.69 -11.81
C ASP A 477 -1.89 5.92 -12.72
N GLN A 478 -2.14 7.12 -12.17
CA GLN A 478 -2.08 8.37 -12.94
C GLN A 478 -0.67 8.72 -13.40
N ALA A 479 0.35 8.15 -12.76
CA ALA A 479 1.72 8.32 -13.18
C ALA A 479 2.08 7.42 -14.38
N LEU A 480 1.32 6.36 -14.68
CA LEU A 480 1.61 5.43 -15.77
C LEU A 480 1.33 6.02 -17.16
N VAL A 481 1.96 5.45 -18.18
CA VAL A 481 1.71 5.76 -19.58
C VAL A 481 0.23 5.56 -19.92
N GLY A 482 -0.39 6.58 -20.51
CA GLY A 482 -1.82 6.59 -20.83
C GLY A 482 -2.63 7.55 -19.97
N ASP A 483 -2.07 8.06 -18.88
CA ASP A 483 -2.59 9.20 -18.12
C ASP A 483 -1.50 10.29 -17.94
N LYS A 484 -1.79 11.32 -17.15
CA LYS A 484 -0.87 12.41 -16.81
C LYS A 484 -0.88 12.67 -15.30
N THR A 485 0.28 13.00 -14.75
CA THR A 485 0.38 13.56 -13.39
C THR A 485 -0.38 14.88 -13.30
N ILE A 486 -0.80 15.29 -12.10
CA ILE A 486 -1.45 16.59 -11.87
C ILE A 486 -0.55 17.73 -12.38
N ALA A 487 0.76 17.63 -12.16
CA ALA A 487 1.72 18.61 -12.64
C ALA A 487 1.67 18.73 -14.18
N PHE A 488 1.62 17.59 -14.89
CA PHE A 488 1.59 17.56 -16.35
C PHE A 488 0.22 17.94 -16.91
N TRP A 489 -0.89 17.65 -16.23
CA TRP A 489 -2.22 18.20 -16.55
C TRP A 489 -2.25 19.74 -16.43
N LEU A 490 -1.54 20.30 -15.45
CA LEU A 490 -1.55 21.73 -15.18
C LEU A 490 -0.63 22.54 -16.09
N MET A 491 0.51 21.98 -16.49
CA MET A 491 1.61 22.73 -17.13
C MET A 491 2.04 22.17 -18.50
N ASP A 492 1.74 20.90 -18.80
CA ASP A 492 2.03 20.22 -20.06
C ASP A 492 3.45 20.55 -20.62
N ALA A 493 3.57 20.84 -21.91
CA ALA A 493 4.83 21.11 -22.59
C ALA A 493 5.61 22.31 -22.02
N GLU A 494 4.96 23.25 -21.32
CA GLU A 494 5.67 24.38 -20.71
C GLU A 494 6.61 23.94 -19.59
N MET A 495 6.39 22.77 -18.97
CA MET A 495 7.30 22.21 -17.96
C MET A 495 8.73 22.08 -18.48
N TYR A 496 8.91 21.77 -19.77
CA TYR A 496 10.24 21.55 -20.36
C TYR A 496 11.01 22.84 -20.63
N SER A 497 10.31 23.97 -20.81
CA SER A 497 10.94 25.25 -21.23
C SER A 497 10.92 26.32 -20.15
N PHE A 498 9.95 26.28 -19.25
CA PHE A 498 9.65 27.35 -18.29
C PHE A 498 9.74 26.90 -16.83
N MET A 499 10.39 25.77 -16.53
CA MET A 499 10.71 25.39 -15.14
C MET A 499 12.06 25.96 -14.64
N SER A 500 12.81 26.69 -15.45
CA SER A 500 14.02 27.41 -15.00
C SER A 500 13.67 28.72 -14.31
N LYS A 501 14.20 28.99 -13.12
CA LYS A 501 14.05 30.29 -12.44
C LYS A 501 14.72 31.45 -13.19
N LEU A 502 15.58 31.15 -14.17
CA LEU A 502 16.24 32.16 -15.01
C LEU A 502 15.35 32.66 -16.15
N THR A 503 14.36 31.86 -16.57
CA THR A 503 13.35 32.31 -17.53
C THR A 503 12.19 32.95 -16.76
N PRO A 504 11.58 34.04 -17.27
CA PRO A 504 10.36 34.58 -16.69
C PRO A 504 9.29 33.50 -16.58
N SER A 505 8.58 33.45 -15.45
CA SER A 505 7.47 32.52 -15.28
C SER A 505 6.32 32.92 -16.20
N THR A 506 5.69 31.94 -16.84
CA THR A 506 4.50 32.17 -17.65
C THR A 506 3.25 32.09 -16.77
N PRO A 507 2.11 32.66 -17.20
CA PRO A 507 0.85 32.48 -16.48
C PRO A 507 0.43 31.01 -16.30
N VAL A 508 0.87 30.11 -17.20
CA VAL A 508 0.61 28.67 -17.13
C VAL A 508 1.44 28.02 -16.02
N ILE A 509 2.74 28.33 -15.93
CA ILE A 509 3.60 27.83 -14.86
C ILE A 509 3.18 28.38 -13.49
N ASP A 510 2.86 29.67 -13.40
CA ASP A 510 2.36 30.28 -12.16
C ASP A 510 1.05 29.62 -11.71
N ARG A 511 0.10 29.41 -12.63
CA ARG A 511 -1.12 28.64 -12.38
C ARG A 511 -0.80 27.23 -11.89
N GLY A 512 0.09 26.52 -12.58
CA GLY A 512 0.39 25.13 -12.29
C GLY A 512 1.05 24.93 -10.94
N ILE A 513 2.06 25.74 -10.60
CA ILE A 513 2.71 25.70 -9.29
C ILE A 513 1.71 26.02 -8.17
N ALA A 514 0.87 27.05 -8.36
CA ALA A 514 -0.13 27.42 -7.36
C ALA A 514 -1.18 26.31 -7.15
N LEU A 515 -1.83 25.85 -8.22
CA LEU A 515 -2.88 24.83 -8.12
C LEU A 515 -2.36 23.48 -7.64
N HIS A 516 -1.12 23.09 -8.00
CA HIS A 516 -0.51 21.86 -7.49
C HIS A 516 -0.40 21.89 -5.95
N LYS A 517 0.03 23.02 -5.38
CA LYS A 517 0.09 23.20 -3.91
C LYS A 517 -1.31 23.20 -3.29
N LEU A 518 -2.27 23.91 -3.89
CA LEU A 518 -3.64 24.02 -3.38
C LEU A 518 -4.36 22.66 -3.36
N ILE A 519 -4.26 21.89 -4.45
CA ILE A 519 -4.85 20.55 -4.58
C ILE A 519 -4.29 19.61 -3.51
N ARG A 520 -2.96 19.56 -3.37
CA ARG A 520 -2.32 18.69 -2.38
C ARG A 520 -2.68 19.10 -0.95
N LEU A 521 -2.66 20.39 -0.64
CA LEU A 521 -3.01 20.87 0.71
C LEU A 521 -4.48 20.61 1.07
N ILE A 522 -5.43 20.87 0.17
CA ILE A 522 -6.85 20.63 0.47
C ILE A 522 -7.13 19.13 0.61
N THR A 523 -6.53 18.27 -0.23
CA THR A 523 -6.67 16.82 -0.09
C THR A 523 -6.03 16.31 1.20
N HIS A 524 -4.83 16.79 1.55
CA HIS A 524 -4.16 16.42 2.79
C HIS A 524 -4.93 16.88 4.04
N ALA A 525 -5.53 18.07 4.00
CA ALA A 525 -6.19 18.66 5.16
C ALA A 525 -7.66 18.22 5.33
N LEU A 526 -8.37 17.89 4.26
CA LEU A 526 -9.81 17.58 4.30
C LEU A 526 -10.16 16.15 3.89
N GLY A 527 -9.30 15.49 3.10
CA GLY A 527 -9.61 14.24 2.40
C GLY A 527 -9.52 12.96 3.24
N GLY A 528 -8.89 12.98 4.42
CA GLY A 528 -8.52 11.72 5.10
C GLY A 528 -8.04 11.86 6.53
N GLU A 529 -7.78 10.72 7.15
CA GLU A 529 -7.10 10.53 8.45
C GLU A 529 -5.67 9.99 8.25
N ALA A 530 -5.25 9.86 7.00
CA ALA A 530 -3.89 9.58 6.56
C ALA A 530 -3.66 10.27 5.21
N TRP A 531 -2.40 10.56 4.88
CA TRP A 531 -1.95 11.15 3.63
C TRP A 531 -1.05 10.16 2.88
N LEU A 532 -1.18 10.06 1.56
CA LEU A 532 -0.30 9.29 0.70
C LEU A 532 0.19 10.14 -0.47
N ASN A 533 1.48 9.97 -0.82
CA ASN A 533 2.11 10.56 -1.99
C ASN A 533 2.94 9.50 -2.73
N PHE A 534 2.72 9.37 -4.04
CA PHE A 534 3.57 8.52 -4.89
C PHE A 534 4.88 9.22 -5.28
N MET A 535 5.98 8.47 -5.24
CA MET A 535 7.33 8.97 -5.42
C MET A 535 7.50 9.87 -6.66
N GLY A 536 7.97 11.10 -6.46
CA GLY A 536 8.17 12.11 -7.50
C GLY A 536 7.05 13.14 -7.60
N ASN A 537 5.81 12.78 -7.26
CA ASN A 537 4.67 13.69 -7.34
C ASN A 537 4.79 14.84 -6.33
N GLU A 538 5.61 14.69 -5.28
CA GLU A 538 5.81 15.72 -4.27
C GLU A 538 6.44 17.01 -4.81
N PHE A 539 7.21 16.90 -5.89
CA PHE A 539 7.82 18.04 -6.55
C PHE A 539 7.25 18.30 -7.94
N GLY A 540 6.14 17.64 -8.30
CA GLY A 540 5.54 17.74 -9.62
C GLY A 540 6.45 17.20 -10.72
N HIS A 541 6.91 15.95 -10.56
CA HIS A 541 7.75 15.28 -11.57
C HIS A 541 7.10 15.35 -12.97
N PRO A 542 7.85 15.74 -14.02
CA PRO A 542 7.33 15.85 -15.39
C PRO A 542 7.10 14.47 -16.02
N GLU A 543 6.65 14.47 -17.28
CA GLU A 543 6.51 13.25 -18.10
C GLU A 543 5.52 12.23 -17.49
N TRP A 544 5.78 10.94 -17.68
CA TRP A 544 5.03 9.80 -17.17
C TRP A 544 6.00 8.65 -16.87
N LEU A 545 5.50 7.61 -16.22
CA LEU A 545 6.17 6.35 -15.91
C LEU A 545 5.78 5.31 -16.98
N ASP A 546 6.76 4.68 -17.61
CA ASP A 546 6.52 3.55 -18.51
C ASP A 546 7.60 2.50 -18.27
N PHE A 547 7.17 1.25 -18.13
CA PHE A 547 8.06 0.14 -17.86
C PHE A 547 8.56 -0.48 -19.17
N PRO A 548 9.73 -1.14 -19.16
CA PRO A 548 10.24 -1.88 -20.32
C PRO A 548 9.24 -2.94 -20.79
N ARG A 549 8.85 -2.86 -22.06
CA ARG A 549 7.94 -3.80 -22.72
C ARG A 549 8.17 -3.78 -24.23
N GLU A 550 7.63 -4.77 -24.94
CA GLU A 550 7.74 -4.86 -26.40
C GLU A 550 7.31 -3.55 -27.11
N GLY A 551 6.20 -2.96 -26.65
CA GLY A 551 5.63 -1.73 -27.24
C GLY A 551 6.49 -0.46 -27.09
N ASN A 552 7.55 -0.47 -26.29
CA ASN A 552 8.53 0.63 -26.21
C ASN A 552 9.97 0.18 -26.45
N GLY A 553 10.17 -1.03 -27.00
CA GLY A 553 11.49 -1.59 -27.28
C GLY A 553 12.31 -1.89 -26.02
N ASP A 554 11.67 -2.35 -24.94
CA ASP A 554 12.29 -2.63 -23.63
C ASP A 554 13.03 -1.43 -23.04
N SER A 555 12.48 -0.23 -23.22
CA SER A 555 13.09 1.01 -22.78
C SER A 555 12.97 1.23 -21.27
N TYR A 556 14.09 1.58 -20.64
CA TYR A 556 14.15 2.05 -19.25
C TYR A 556 14.12 3.58 -19.14
N HIS A 557 13.90 4.30 -20.24
CA HIS A 557 13.99 5.75 -20.27
C HIS A 557 12.99 6.44 -19.32
N TYR A 558 11.77 5.90 -19.22
CA TYR A 558 10.73 6.43 -18.34
C TYR A 558 10.58 5.64 -17.02
N ALA A 559 11.27 4.51 -16.87
CA ALA A 559 11.25 3.67 -15.66
C ALA A 559 12.25 4.18 -14.60
N ARG A 560 12.14 5.47 -14.23
CA ARG A 560 13.11 6.18 -13.36
C ARG A 560 12.46 7.37 -12.64
N ARG A 561 13.22 7.99 -11.72
CA ARG A 561 12.87 9.26 -11.07
C ARG A 561 13.98 10.30 -11.15
N GLN A 562 13.61 11.49 -11.64
CA GLN A 562 14.51 12.61 -11.89
C GLN A 562 14.67 13.49 -10.64
N TYR A 563 15.16 12.93 -9.53
CA TYR A 563 15.32 13.66 -8.26
C TYR A 563 16.22 14.90 -8.37
N ASN A 564 17.16 14.89 -9.32
CA ASN A 564 17.99 16.04 -9.67
C ASN A 564 17.17 17.29 -10.01
N LEU A 565 15.95 17.15 -10.55
CA LEU A 565 15.07 18.29 -10.85
C LEU A 565 14.63 19.03 -9.59
N ALA A 566 14.35 18.29 -8.51
CA ALA A 566 13.95 18.84 -7.22
C ALA A 566 15.13 19.42 -6.43
N ASP A 567 16.33 18.87 -6.63
CA ASP A 567 17.56 19.27 -5.94
C ASP A 567 18.26 20.47 -6.59
N ASP A 568 17.97 20.78 -7.85
CA ASP A 568 18.53 21.94 -8.54
C ASP A 568 17.78 23.22 -8.13
N ASP A 569 18.44 24.07 -7.34
CA ASP A 569 17.90 25.36 -6.91
C ASP A 569 17.67 26.36 -8.06
N LEU A 570 18.19 26.12 -9.27
CA LEU A 570 17.86 26.90 -10.47
C LEU A 570 16.53 26.49 -11.10
N LEU A 571 15.90 25.39 -10.67
CA LEU A 571 14.64 24.90 -11.19
C LEU A 571 13.48 25.10 -10.21
N ARG A 572 12.28 25.32 -10.76
CA ARG A 572 11.04 25.60 -10.03
C ARG A 572 10.45 24.37 -9.33
N TYR A 573 10.87 23.14 -9.65
CA TYR A 573 10.47 21.93 -8.92
C TYR A 573 10.85 22.01 -7.43
N SER A 574 11.97 22.68 -7.12
CA SER A 574 12.40 22.94 -5.74
C SER A 574 11.34 23.67 -4.91
N PHE A 575 10.48 24.50 -5.52
CA PHE A 575 9.39 25.19 -4.84
C PHE A 575 8.31 24.22 -4.37
N LEU A 576 7.88 23.30 -5.24
CA LEU A 576 6.89 22.27 -4.92
C LEU A 576 7.44 21.30 -3.87
N ASN A 577 8.71 20.91 -4.00
CA ASN A 577 9.40 20.05 -3.05
C ASN A 577 9.49 20.68 -1.65
N LYS A 578 9.80 21.98 -1.56
CA LYS A 578 9.86 22.72 -0.28
C LYS A 578 8.47 22.88 0.34
N PHE A 579 7.44 23.13 -0.47
CA PHE A 579 6.06 23.21 0.01
C PHE A 579 5.58 21.88 0.57
N ASP A 580 5.87 20.76 -0.10
CA ASP A 580 5.50 19.43 0.39
C ASP A 580 6.04 19.15 1.80
N ARG A 581 7.34 19.46 2.00
CA ARG A 581 7.97 19.35 3.31
C ARG A 581 7.28 20.22 4.35
N ALA A 582 7.04 21.50 4.03
CA ALA A 582 6.37 22.42 4.94
C ALA A 582 4.93 21.98 5.29
N MET A 583 4.21 21.37 4.34
CA MET A 583 2.89 20.78 4.56
C MET A 583 2.96 19.63 5.58
N ASN A 584 3.87 18.66 5.38
CA ASN A 584 4.04 17.52 6.28
C ASN A 584 4.55 17.94 7.67
N GLU A 585 5.51 18.87 7.76
CA GLU A 585 6.02 19.40 9.03
C GLU A 585 4.95 20.17 9.80
N CYS A 586 4.09 20.91 9.09
CA CYS A 586 2.97 21.61 9.70
C CYS A 586 1.93 20.60 10.21
N GLU A 587 1.68 19.51 9.50
CA GLU A 587 0.81 18.44 10.00
C GLU A 587 1.41 17.75 11.21
N GLU A 588 2.70 17.45 11.22
CA GLU A 588 3.37 16.87 12.40
C GLU A 588 3.29 17.78 13.63
N LYS A 589 3.15 19.10 13.44
CA LYS A 589 3.02 20.05 14.54
C LYS A 589 1.58 20.21 15.05
N TYR A 590 0.59 20.16 14.17
CA TYR A 590 -0.81 20.49 14.49
C TYR A 590 -1.77 19.29 14.43
N HIS A 591 -1.30 18.16 13.89
CA HIS A 591 -1.96 16.86 13.86
C HIS A 591 -3.37 16.87 13.25
N TRP A 592 -3.57 17.57 12.13
CA TRP A 592 -4.90 17.67 11.52
C TRP A 592 -5.37 16.37 10.85
N LEU A 593 -4.51 15.37 10.65
CA LEU A 593 -4.94 14.04 10.18
C LEU A 593 -5.56 13.17 11.30
N SER A 594 -5.70 13.69 12.54
CA SER A 594 -6.31 12.93 13.64
C SER A 594 -7.72 12.44 13.30
N MET A 595 -8.03 11.20 13.70
CA MET A 595 -9.39 10.65 13.57
C MET A 595 -10.43 11.35 14.46
N ASP A 596 -9.99 12.08 15.49
CA ASP A 596 -10.87 12.73 16.47
C ASP A 596 -11.65 13.94 15.90
N ASP A 597 -11.18 14.51 14.79
CA ASP A 597 -11.77 15.71 14.18
C ASP A 597 -11.70 15.63 12.65
N SER A 598 -12.83 15.32 12.00
CA SER A 598 -12.95 15.35 10.53
C SER A 598 -13.13 16.77 9.96
N GLY A 599 -13.15 17.79 10.80
CA GLY A 599 -13.26 19.18 10.42
C GLY A 599 -14.70 19.68 10.19
N TYR A 600 -14.84 21.00 10.08
CA TYR A 600 -16.09 21.70 9.85
C TYR A 600 -15.94 22.67 8.67
N VAL A 601 -16.63 22.40 7.56
CA VAL A 601 -16.63 23.27 6.39
C VAL A 601 -17.66 24.39 6.55
N SER A 602 -17.16 25.59 6.81
CA SER A 602 -17.98 26.80 6.99
C SER A 602 -18.37 27.47 5.67
N CYS A 603 -17.53 27.36 4.63
CA CYS A 603 -17.74 28.06 3.37
C CYS A 603 -17.35 27.19 2.16
N ARG A 604 -18.20 27.24 1.13
CA ARG A 604 -18.02 26.68 -0.21
C ARG A 604 -18.63 27.64 -1.23
N HIS A 605 -17.98 28.78 -1.42
CA HIS A 605 -18.52 29.88 -2.20
C HIS A 605 -18.23 29.68 -3.70
N GLU A 606 -19.27 29.39 -4.49
CA GLU A 606 -19.11 29.03 -5.91
C GLU A 606 -18.63 30.20 -6.79
N THR A 607 -19.15 31.42 -6.58
CA THR A 607 -18.76 32.58 -7.41
C THR A 607 -17.37 33.08 -7.08
N ASP A 608 -17.06 33.24 -5.79
CA ASP A 608 -15.74 33.67 -5.33
C ASP A 608 -14.69 32.57 -5.39
N LYS A 609 -15.11 31.30 -5.60
CA LYS A 609 -14.25 30.11 -5.60
C LYS A 609 -13.47 29.95 -4.28
N ILE A 610 -14.14 30.21 -3.16
CA ILE A 610 -13.56 30.18 -1.82
C ILE A 610 -14.03 28.94 -1.06
N ILE A 611 -13.09 28.21 -0.45
CA ILE A 611 -13.37 27.13 0.50
C ILE A 611 -12.77 27.51 1.86
N VAL A 612 -13.57 27.40 2.93
CA VAL A 612 -13.12 27.66 4.30
C VAL A 612 -13.58 26.55 5.23
N PHE A 613 -12.64 25.98 5.97
CA PHE A 613 -12.95 24.99 6.99
C PHE A 613 -12.03 25.07 8.20
N GLU A 614 -12.51 24.57 9.33
CA GLU A 614 -11.72 24.36 10.53
C GLU A 614 -11.40 22.88 10.69
N ARG A 615 -10.18 22.54 11.12
CA ARG A 615 -9.82 21.17 11.51
C ARG A 615 -8.70 21.20 12.56
N CYS A 616 -8.86 20.46 13.64
CA CYS A 616 -7.93 20.39 14.78
C CYS A 616 -7.53 21.77 15.33
N GLY A 617 -8.47 22.72 15.36
CA GLY A 617 -8.26 24.08 15.87
C GLY A 617 -7.52 25.02 14.91
N LEU A 618 -7.21 24.56 13.70
CA LEU A 618 -6.73 25.39 12.61
C LEU A 618 -7.89 25.91 11.76
N LEU A 619 -7.69 27.07 11.13
CA LEU A 619 -8.59 27.62 10.12
C LEU A 619 -7.86 27.60 8.76
N PHE A 620 -8.46 26.93 7.79
CA PHE A 620 -7.97 26.84 6.41
C PHE A 620 -8.82 27.71 5.50
N VAL A 621 -8.16 28.52 4.66
CA VAL A 621 -8.83 29.37 3.66
C VAL A 621 -8.15 29.13 2.32
N PHE A 622 -8.94 28.71 1.32
CA PHE A 622 -8.48 28.46 -0.05
C PHE A 622 -9.21 29.40 -1.00
N ASN A 623 -8.46 30.05 -1.89
CA ASN A 623 -8.99 30.79 -3.01
C ASN A 623 -8.59 30.12 -4.32
N PHE A 624 -9.54 29.44 -4.96
CA PHE A 624 -9.40 28.81 -6.27
C PHE A 624 -9.75 29.75 -7.43
N HIS A 625 -10.15 31.00 -7.16
CA HIS A 625 -10.52 31.93 -8.24
C HIS A 625 -9.29 32.17 -9.13
N PRO A 626 -9.43 32.10 -10.47
CA PRO A 626 -8.29 32.24 -11.37
C PRO A 626 -7.69 33.66 -11.46
N THR A 627 -8.36 34.69 -10.92
CA THR A 627 -7.97 36.10 -11.10
C THR A 627 -8.30 37.01 -9.91
N LYS A 628 -9.41 36.80 -9.19
CA LYS A 628 -9.82 37.71 -8.11
C LYS A 628 -9.07 37.45 -6.81
N SER A 629 -8.65 38.54 -6.20
CA SER A 629 -8.10 38.61 -4.85
C SER A 629 -9.06 39.37 -3.95
N PHE A 630 -9.17 38.99 -2.68
CA PHE A 630 -10.14 39.57 -1.75
C PHE A 630 -9.42 40.17 -0.54
N ALA A 631 -9.49 41.50 -0.35
CA ALA A 631 -8.77 42.24 0.69
C ALA A 631 -9.35 42.03 2.12
N ASP A 632 -10.67 42.10 2.24
CA ASP A 632 -11.38 42.03 3.52
C ASP A 632 -12.42 40.89 3.51
N TYR A 633 -11.98 39.67 3.16
CA TYR A 633 -12.87 38.53 3.07
C TYR A 633 -13.24 38.03 4.46
N ARG A 634 -14.53 38.05 4.81
CA ARG A 634 -14.99 37.57 6.12
C ARG A 634 -15.04 36.04 6.13
N VAL A 635 -14.43 35.43 7.13
CA VAL A 635 -14.45 33.98 7.34
C VAL A 635 -14.96 33.66 8.75
N GLY A 636 -15.78 32.60 8.85
CA GLY A 636 -16.32 32.14 10.13
C GLY A 636 -15.30 31.30 10.88
N ILE A 637 -15.28 31.43 12.21
CA ILE A 637 -14.44 30.62 13.10
C ILE A 637 -15.14 30.40 14.45
N ASP A 638 -14.96 29.25 15.07
CA ASP A 638 -15.73 28.94 16.27
C ASP A 638 -15.10 29.47 17.55
N LYS A 639 -13.81 29.24 17.74
CA LYS A 639 -13.11 29.71 18.94
C LYS A 639 -12.68 31.18 18.75
N PRO A 640 -13.02 32.09 19.68
CA PRO A 640 -12.48 33.45 19.65
C PRO A 640 -10.99 33.40 19.97
N GLY A 641 -10.25 34.43 19.56
CA GLY A 641 -8.87 34.65 19.93
C GLY A 641 -8.10 35.45 18.89
N VAL A 642 -6.77 35.35 18.99
CA VAL A 642 -5.84 35.89 18.01
C VAL A 642 -5.21 34.73 17.26
N TYR A 643 -5.24 34.80 15.93
CA TYR A 643 -4.72 33.80 15.02
C TYR A 643 -3.53 34.36 14.23
N ARG A 644 -2.63 33.48 13.79
CA ARG A 644 -1.53 33.83 12.88
C ARG A 644 -1.37 32.81 11.77
N LEU A 645 -0.71 33.23 10.68
CA LEU A 645 -0.26 32.34 9.61
C LEU A 645 0.73 31.29 10.13
N VAL A 646 0.45 30.03 9.81
CA VAL A 646 1.34 28.90 10.08
C VAL A 646 1.75 28.14 8.82
N LEU A 647 0.99 28.31 7.74
CA LEU A 647 1.37 27.88 6.39
C LEU A 647 0.72 28.84 5.38
N ASN A 648 1.50 29.28 4.39
CA ASN A 648 1.08 30.19 3.34
C ASN A 648 1.61 29.67 2.00
N THR A 649 0.73 29.31 1.06
CA THR A 649 1.18 28.82 -0.26
C THR A 649 1.80 29.94 -1.11
N ASP A 650 1.58 31.20 -0.78
CA ASP A 650 2.12 32.37 -1.50
C ASP A 650 3.53 32.78 -1.03
N ASP A 651 4.14 32.01 -0.12
CA ASP A 651 5.52 32.25 0.30
C ASP A 651 6.49 32.13 -0.90
N PRO A 652 7.45 33.06 -1.07
CA PRO A 652 8.43 32.98 -2.14
C PRO A 652 9.31 31.71 -2.07
N GLU A 653 9.50 31.09 -0.90
CA GLU A 653 10.17 29.79 -0.78
C GLU A 653 9.40 28.68 -1.54
N PHE A 654 8.09 28.84 -1.69
CA PHE A 654 7.21 27.93 -2.41
C PHE A 654 6.86 28.45 -3.81
N GLY A 655 7.56 29.47 -4.31
CA GLY A 655 7.32 30.06 -5.62
C GLY A 655 6.05 30.92 -5.70
N GLY A 656 5.60 31.48 -4.57
CA GLY A 656 4.54 32.47 -4.52
C GLY A 656 5.04 33.91 -4.70
N HIS A 657 4.13 34.87 -4.55
CA HIS A 657 4.35 36.29 -4.84
C HIS A 657 4.60 37.16 -3.60
N SER A 658 4.65 36.57 -2.40
CA SER A 658 4.94 37.28 -1.14
C SER A 658 3.95 38.42 -0.84
N LEU A 659 2.65 38.22 -1.13
CA LEU A 659 1.61 39.24 -0.95
C LEU A 659 1.06 39.29 0.48
N LEU A 660 1.34 38.28 1.31
CA LEU A 660 0.91 38.24 2.71
C LEU A 660 2.08 38.45 3.67
N ASP A 661 1.87 39.28 4.70
CA ASP A 661 2.81 39.45 5.81
C ASP A 661 2.52 38.41 6.91
N SER A 662 3.51 37.57 7.20
CA SER A 662 3.41 36.49 8.20
C SER A 662 3.31 37.00 9.64
N ASN A 663 3.57 38.29 9.89
CA ASN A 663 3.47 38.92 11.21
C ASN A 663 2.07 39.46 11.53
N VAL A 664 1.13 39.41 10.58
CA VAL A 664 -0.24 39.91 10.81
C VAL A 664 -0.97 39.03 11.82
N GLU A 665 -1.53 39.68 12.83
CA GLU A 665 -2.43 39.06 13.82
C GLU A 665 -3.88 39.19 13.34
N TYR A 666 -4.55 38.04 13.18
CA TYR A 666 -5.95 37.96 12.80
C TYR A 666 -6.81 37.88 14.06
N ILE A 667 -7.43 39.00 14.43
CA ILE A 667 -8.23 39.13 15.65
C ILE A 667 -9.69 38.77 15.34
N THR A 668 -10.23 37.79 16.07
CA THR A 668 -11.65 37.43 15.91
C THR A 668 -12.58 38.49 16.50
N GLN A 669 -13.72 38.69 15.85
CA GLN A 669 -14.84 39.48 16.33
C GLN A 669 -15.96 38.52 16.78
N PRO A 670 -16.70 38.83 17.86
CA PRO A 670 -17.88 38.08 18.30
C PRO A 670 -19.08 38.36 17.40
N TYR A 671 -18.90 38.07 16.11
CA TYR A 671 -19.86 38.26 15.04
C TYR A 671 -20.03 36.93 14.33
N GLY A 672 -21.19 36.31 14.51
CA GLY A 672 -21.51 35.03 13.91
C GLY A 672 -21.58 35.11 12.39
N TYR A 673 -20.89 34.20 11.71
CA TYR A 673 -20.80 34.17 10.25
C TYR A 673 -20.65 32.73 9.76
N SER A 674 -21.36 32.38 8.68
CA SER A 674 -21.30 31.05 8.03
C SER A 674 -21.38 29.86 8.99
N GLY A 675 -22.34 29.91 9.93
CA GLY A 675 -22.58 28.83 10.90
C GLY A 675 -21.59 28.77 12.06
N ARG A 676 -20.70 29.75 12.22
CA ARG A 676 -19.73 29.84 13.32
C ARG A 676 -20.04 31.01 14.26
N ARG A 677 -19.54 30.92 15.50
CA ARG A 677 -19.82 31.90 16.58
C ARG A 677 -19.04 33.21 16.44
N ASN A 678 -17.86 33.16 15.84
CA ASN A 678 -16.98 34.31 15.64
C ASN A 678 -16.60 34.42 14.16
N SER A 679 -15.94 35.52 13.79
CA SER A 679 -15.38 35.70 12.46
C SER A 679 -14.16 36.61 12.48
N LEU A 680 -13.34 36.54 11.44
CA LEU A 680 -12.22 37.43 11.20
C LEU A 680 -12.19 37.82 9.71
N MET A 681 -11.43 38.86 9.36
CA MET A 681 -11.20 39.25 7.98
C MET A 681 -9.84 38.75 7.52
N VAL A 682 -9.75 38.26 6.28
CA VAL A 682 -8.49 37.88 5.66
C VAL A 682 -8.29 38.59 4.33
N TYR A 683 -7.04 38.95 4.04
CA TYR A 683 -6.60 39.15 2.67
C TYR A 683 -6.25 37.79 2.08
N ILE A 684 -6.92 37.41 0.98
CA ILE A 684 -6.67 36.14 0.29
C ILE A 684 -6.50 36.38 -1.22
N PRO A 685 -5.25 36.35 -1.74
CA PRO A 685 -4.99 36.48 -3.17
C PRO A 685 -5.57 35.31 -3.99
N SER A 686 -5.69 35.53 -5.30
CA SER A 686 -6.06 34.48 -6.27
C SER A 686 -5.09 33.30 -6.22
N ARG A 687 -5.61 32.06 -6.25
CA ARG A 687 -4.82 30.80 -6.22
C ARG A 687 -3.88 30.68 -5.02
N VAL A 688 -4.32 31.14 -3.85
CA VAL A 688 -3.59 31.02 -2.59
C VAL A 688 -4.40 30.24 -1.58
N ALA A 689 -3.71 29.47 -0.75
CA ALA A 689 -4.24 28.91 0.48
C ALA A 689 -3.41 29.35 1.69
N ILE A 690 -4.11 29.62 2.78
CA ILE A 690 -3.51 29.96 4.07
C ILE A 690 -4.07 29.07 5.17
N VAL A 691 -3.21 28.77 6.14
CA VAL A 691 -3.56 28.04 7.36
C VAL A 691 -3.25 28.93 8.55
N LEU A 692 -4.26 29.13 9.41
CA LEU A 692 -4.18 29.98 10.59
C LEU A 692 -4.29 29.13 11.86
N ALA A 693 -3.43 29.40 12.84
CA ALA A 693 -3.49 28.78 14.16
C ALA A 693 -3.70 29.84 15.25
N LYS A 694 -4.46 29.48 16.28
CA LYS A 694 -4.67 30.33 17.46
C LYS A 694 -3.37 30.45 18.26
N ILE A 695 -3.01 31.67 18.66
CA ILE A 695 -1.81 31.95 19.47
C ILE A 695 -2.11 32.44 20.89
N ARG A 696 -3.28 33.08 21.10
CA ARG A 696 -3.77 33.48 22.42
C ARG A 696 -5.29 33.69 22.40
N ASP A 697 -5.89 33.68 23.58
CA ASP A 697 -7.31 33.93 23.82
C ASP A 697 -7.74 35.37 23.55
#